data_AF-A0A914HAZ9-F1
#
_entry.id   AF-A0A914HAZ9-F1
#
_cell.length_a   1.000
_cell.length_b   1.000
_cell.length_c   1.000
_cell.angle_alpha   90.00
_cell.angle_beta   90.00
_cell.angle_gamma   90.00
#
_symmetry.space_group_name_H-M   'P 1'
#
loop_
_entity.id
_entity.type
_entity.pdbx_description
1 polymer ?
#
loop_
_entity_poly.entity_id
_entity_poly.type
_entity_poly.pdbx_seq_one_letter_code
_entity_poly.pdbx_strand_id
1 'polypeptide(L)'
;MLKKITGNSSLWKPRNPHSLEYLRYLHGTLMKNDKITEANSALVVEALRAITEVLIWGDQNDGTVFDFFLECQMFSHFLRIMRQSSAAAYINIQLLQTLNILFENIRNETSLYFLLSNNNVNLIIMHNFDFNNEEIIAYYISFLKTLSFKLNPKTVNFFFSENTNEFPLFTASIRFYSHSESMVRIAVRTVTLNIFKITDDLLEKYVLSNSQKYFDKVCMKVATQIVDMDIFARSAQNEQSNRSRLMTMMDMHLDNIHYLNDILMTDNEHLNTLLIESIYRHIFGPIYLASLTGVRAQPHTILVSRVASLFLVSQFFYVVHVEMAVRTLLTSLFFGDQNDISTEWTRTIEGKLQLSSVGKWENLQERIFFHCHMNSLNEGQDDHSCFYALLLIYCICQNRGVQNELLLASQLPYCDGFTAKCDPELTESLIRIIENCSLIDTPIRPITIQLCCVIFRRILVSLESDQHLHSIVELAVRRSQHKLQNVLRGALQTEKFFLEMFEDEYWHLQKSELKMKELLGDPALFLPPSNTPLSGVTLTKRMPSGNDEHIRRTLQFFFVLRKFEQDLCGQHEEVLPLSSRVQEVVEINDCINLSNSDLLACTVVDEKNGRLSRFLVTDQFQLILVEPDSRRLGWAIVRFVCQLQDVQVSPTDNRTLHVVVEDVKMRFQQAAKPSFDAKLVFDDHIRCMAAKQRLSRGKRSSRAFKLSLVAELFGMRPQQQQVEGVSRHSLPCHSATASLSMEEKRPRGATPGSVQQLRVLALNDSSDASIPPDPESDTFFKNKSRMAEENLASSSTNDSLPPCLIVLGMAGSGKSSFVQRLSSHLHAKKVIPYLVNLDPATGTVPFPANIDIRDTVKYKSVMQEYGLGPNGAILTCLNLFCTRFNQVLDLLDKRKSFIPYAIFDTPGQIEVFTWSASGTVITDSLASVYPTMVAYVMDSARSTNPTTFMSNMLYACSILYRTKLPFFVVLNKADVADPTYAVEWMRDFEKFQSALDENASSFMNDLTRSLSLVLDSFYENLNWVSASAKTGQGFDEVLKVIEKCRMEYWTVYKPMCEQVARERTAESEEDKIVGTLTAEKLAKMEIREVDGNGHAE
;
A
#
# COMPACT_ATOMS: atom_id res chain seq x y z
N MET A 1 -70.83 -10.12 0.64
CA MET A 1 -71.10 -11.54 0.30
C MET A 1 -69.85 -12.41 0.54
N LEU A 2 -69.16 -12.25 1.68
CA LEU A 2 -67.82 -12.81 1.92
C LEU A 2 -67.72 -13.36 3.34
N LYS A 3 -68.19 -14.60 3.57
CA LYS A 3 -68.12 -15.26 4.89
C LYS A 3 -68.11 -16.80 4.80
N LYS A 4 -67.50 -17.35 3.73
CA LYS A 4 -67.44 -18.79 3.41
C LYS A 4 -66.09 -19.25 2.82
N ILE A 5 -64.96 -18.71 3.28
CA ILE A 5 -63.62 -19.28 3.03
C ILE A 5 -62.83 -19.35 4.35
N THR A 6 -63.35 -20.14 5.29
CA THR A 6 -62.68 -20.53 6.53
C THR A 6 -62.88 -22.03 6.76
N GLY A 7 -62.43 -22.83 5.79
CA GLY A 7 -62.39 -24.29 5.87
C GLY A 7 -60.94 -24.76 6.00
N ASN A 8 -60.72 -25.87 6.71
CA ASN A 8 -59.37 -26.42 6.93
C ASN A 8 -58.69 -26.76 5.60
N SER A 9 -57.67 -25.98 5.25
CA SER A 9 -56.64 -26.35 4.29
C SER A 9 -55.29 -26.42 5.01
N SER A 10 -54.61 -27.56 4.91
CA SER A 10 -53.15 -27.59 5.01
C SER A 10 -52.62 -26.64 3.93
N LEU A 11 -52.10 -25.49 4.33
CA LEU A 11 -51.58 -24.50 3.39
C LEU A 11 -50.45 -25.15 2.59
N TRP A 12 -50.67 -25.37 1.29
CA TRP A 12 -49.61 -25.79 0.39
C TRP A 12 -48.56 -24.69 0.32
N LYS A 13 -47.27 -25.06 0.38
CA LYS A 13 -46.18 -24.13 0.05
C LYS A 13 -46.26 -23.85 -1.46
N PRO A 14 -46.60 -22.63 -1.91
CA PRO A 14 -46.63 -22.31 -3.34
C PRO A 14 -45.23 -22.40 -3.94
N ARG A 15 -45.16 -22.68 -5.26
CA ARG A 15 -43.89 -22.94 -5.95
C ARG A 15 -43.04 -21.69 -6.22
N ASN A 16 -43.67 -20.52 -6.32
CA ASN A 16 -42.98 -19.27 -6.65
C ASN A 16 -42.60 -18.54 -5.36
N PRO A 17 -41.31 -18.42 -5.01
CA PRO A 17 -40.87 -17.81 -3.75
C PRO A 17 -41.16 -16.31 -3.68
N HIS A 18 -41.25 -15.60 -4.80
CA HIS A 18 -41.55 -14.17 -4.83
C HIS A 18 -43.03 -13.89 -5.19
N SER A 19 -43.97 -14.54 -4.48
CA SER A 19 -45.40 -14.40 -4.76
C SER A 19 -46.20 -13.92 -3.53
N LEU A 20 -47.25 -13.12 -3.78
CA LEU A 20 -48.20 -12.67 -2.76
C LEU A 20 -48.86 -13.86 -2.00
N GLU A 21 -49.05 -14.99 -2.68
CA GLU A 21 -49.54 -16.23 -2.06
C GLU A 21 -48.51 -16.85 -1.11
N TYR A 22 -47.21 -16.74 -1.40
CA TYR A 22 -46.15 -17.14 -0.48
C TYR A 22 -46.07 -16.22 0.73
N LEU A 23 -46.21 -14.89 0.55
CA LEU A 23 -46.26 -13.97 1.69
C LEU A 23 -47.46 -14.25 2.61
N ARG A 24 -48.63 -14.58 2.04
CA ARG A 24 -49.81 -15.07 2.78
C ARG A 24 -49.54 -16.38 3.53
N TYR A 25 -48.82 -17.32 2.92
CA TYR A 25 -48.37 -18.55 3.59
C TYR A 25 -47.43 -18.28 4.77
N LEU A 26 -46.43 -17.41 4.60
CA LEU A 26 -45.45 -17.07 5.63
C LEU A 26 -46.11 -16.30 6.80
N HIS A 27 -46.98 -15.33 6.52
CA HIS A 27 -47.80 -14.66 7.55
C HIS A 27 -48.66 -15.68 8.31
N GLY A 28 -49.37 -16.58 7.61
CA GLY A 28 -50.14 -17.66 8.21
C GLY A 28 -49.31 -18.71 8.96
N THR A 29 -47.99 -18.70 8.80
CA THR A 29 -47.02 -19.56 9.51
C THR A 29 -46.51 -18.88 10.78
N LEU A 30 -46.21 -17.56 10.73
CA LEU A 30 -45.90 -16.76 11.91
C LEU A 30 -47.08 -16.71 12.90
N MET A 31 -48.31 -16.43 12.41
CA MET A 31 -49.49 -16.33 13.28
C MET A 31 -49.88 -17.64 13.98
N LYS A 32 -49.40 -18.80 13.50
CA LYS A 32 -49.56 -20.10 14.19
C LYS A 32 -48.48 -20.34 15.25
N ASN A 33 -47.38 -19.61 15.21
CA ASN A 33 -46.21 -19.72 16.08
C ASN A 33 -45.98 -18.43 16.90
N ASP A 34 -47.05 -17.71 17.24
CA ASP A 34 -47.03 -16.46 18.02
C ASP A 34 -46.43 -16.60 19.43
N LYS A 35 -46.17 -17.82 19.90
CA LYS A 35 -45.32 -18.09 21.07
C LYS A 35 -44.09 -18.89 20.67
N ILE A 36 -42.93 -18.36 21.04
CA ILE A 36 -41.63 -18.93 20.67
C ILE A 36 -41.14 -19.93 21.73
N THR A 37 -40.69 -21.07 21.21
CA THR A 37 -40.08 -22.20 21.90
C THR A 37 -38.86 -22.66 21.11
N GLU A 38 -37.91 -23.34 21.73
CA GLU A 38 -36.69 -23.81 21.05
C GLU A 38 -37.02 -24.63 19.79
N ALA A 39 -38.04 -25.49 19.85
CA ALA A 39 -38.48 -26.35 18.74
C ALA A 39 -39.14 -25.62 17.55
N ASN A 40 -39.64 -24.38 17.70
CA ASN A 40 -40.18 -23.60 16.57
C ASN A 40 -39.30 -22.40 16.17
N SER A 41 -38.23 -22.11 16.92
CA SER A 41 -37.28 -21.02 16.68
C SER A 41 -36.77 -20.96 15.23
N ALA A 42 -36.19 -22.05 14.71
CA ALA A 42 -35.63 -22.14 13.36
C ALA A 42 -36.68 -21.93 12.25
N LEU A 43 -37.91 -22.41 12.47
CA LEU A 43 -39.03 -22.26 11.53
C LEU A 43 -39.54 -20.80 11.48
N VAL A 44 -39.56 -20.12 12.62
CA VAL A 44 -39.86 -18.69 12.71
C VAL A 44 -38.74 -17.88 12.04
N VAL A 45 -37.47 -18.22 12.30
CA VAL A 45 -36.27 -17.60 11.68
C VAL A 45 -36.30 -17.69 10.15
N GLU A 46 -36.52 -18.87 9.58
CA GLU A 46 -36.57 -19.02 8.12
C GLU A 46 -37.81 -18.33 7.51
N ALA A 47 -38.94 -18.30 8.24
CA ALA A 47 -40.11 -17.53 7.80
C ALA A 47 -39.83 -16.02 7.78
N LEU A 48 -39.10 -15.49 8.76
CA LEU A 48 -38.68 -14.08 8.80
C LEU A 48 -37.71 -13.75 7.65
N ARG A 49 -36.70 -14.61 7.42
CA ARG A 49 -35.75 -14.46 6.30
C ARG A 49 -36.48 -14.44 4.95
N ALA A 50 -37.38 -15.39 4.74
CA ALA A 50 -38.17 -15.48 3.52
C ALA A 50 -39.15 -14.30 3.33
N ILE A 51 -39.71 -13.73 4.41
CA ILE A 51 -40.50 -12.49 4.32
C ILE A 51 -39.62 -11.32 3.86
N THR A 52 -38.42 -11.14 4.43
CA THR A 52 -37.49 -10.08 4.00
C THR A 52 -37.09 -10.22 2.53
N GLU A 53 -36.79 -11.45 2.08
CA GLU A 53 -36.46 -11.75 0.67
C GLU A 53 -37.62 -11.38 -0.29
N VAL A 54 -38.86 -11.69 0.11
CA VAL A 54 -40.08 -11.31 -0.63
C VAL A 54 -40.31 -9.79 -0.64
N LEU A 55 -40.02 -9.09 0.46
CA LEU A 55 -40.20 -7.64 0.54
C LEU A 55 -39.18 -6.87 -0.31
N ILE A 56 -37.93 -7.31 -0.33
CA ILE A 56 -36.88 -6.68 -1.16
C ILE A 56 -37.18 -6.88 -2.64
N TRP A 57 -37.70 -8.05 -3.03
CA TRP A 57 -38.19 -8.27 -4.39
C TRP A 57 -39.43 -7.42 -4.70
N GLY A 58 -40.39 -7.35 -3.77
CA GLY A 58 -41.62 -6.55 -3.89
C GLY A 58 -41.35 -5.06 -4.08
N ASP A 59 -40.46 -4.46 -3.29
CA ASP A 59 -40.06 -3.04 -3.38
C ASP A 59 -39.57 -2.65 -4.78
N GLN A 60 -39.00 -3.60 -5.52
CA GLN A 60 -38.39 -3.39 -6.83
C GLN A 60 -39.28 -3.86 -8.01
N ASN A 61 -40.27 -4.73 -7.77
CA ASN A 61 -41.02 -5.41 -8.84
C ASN A 61 -42.56 -5.40 -8.70
N ASP A 62 -43.11 -5.39 -7.48
CA ASP A 62 -44.55 -5.51 -7.22
C ASP A 62 -44.96 -4.86 -5.89
N GLY A 63 -45.49 -3.64 -5.97
CA GLY A 63 -45.98 -2.89 -4.81
C GLY A 63 -47.12 -3.58 -4.04
N THR A 64 -47.89 -4.48 -4.66
CA THR A 64 -49.02 -5.16 -3.98
C THR A 64 -48.55 -6.13 -2.89
N VAL A 65 -47.30 -6.60 -2.98
CA VAL A 65 -46.61 -7.36 -1.94
C VAL A 65 -46.36 -6.49 -0.70
N PHE A 66 -46.01 -5.22 -0.93
CA PHE A 66 -45.75 -4.25 0.13
C PHE A 66 -47.05 -3.76 0.78
N ASP A 67 -48.08 -3.47 -0.03
CA ASP A 67 -49.41 -3.10 0.45
C ASP A 67 -49.97 -4.16 1.42
N PHE A 68 -49.88 -5.44 1.06
CA PHE A 68 -50.32 -6.55 1.91
C PHE A 68 -49.52 -6.68 3.23
N PHE A 69 -48.23 -6.36 3.22
CA PHE A 69 -47.39 -6.32 4.43
C PHE A 69 -47.84 -5.20 5.39
N LEU A 70 -48.23 -4.04 4.86
CA LEU A 70 -48.79 -2.92 5.60
C LEU A 70 -50.20 -3.23 6.14
N GLU A 71 -51.09 -3.80 5.32
CA GLU A 71 -52.44 -4.25 5.73
C GLU A 71 -52.37 -5.21 6.92
N CYS A 72 -51.44 -6.17 6.89
CA CYS A 72 -51.28 -7.18 7.94
C CYS A 72 -50.50 -6.68 9.17
N GLN A 73 -50.01 -5.43 9.18
CA GLN A 73 -49.21 -4.86 10.26
C GLN A 73 -48.03 -5.75 10.68
N MET A 74 -47.38 -6.39 9.70
CA MET A 74 -46.38 -7.44 9.89
C MET A 74 -45.19 -6.98 10.74
N PHE A 75 -44.73 -5.74 10.56
CA PHE A 75 -43.63 -5.16 11.34
C PHE A 75 -43.94 -5.09 12.85
N SER A 76 -45.22 -4.93 13.24
CA SER A 76 -45.62 -4.98 14.66
C SER A 76 -45.54 -6.40 15.25
N HIS A 77 -45.67 -7.43 14.42
CA HIS A 77 -45.51 -8.83 14.84
C HIS A 77 -44.03 -9.17 15.05
N PHE A 78 -43.12 -8.61 14.25
CA PHE A 78 -41.67 -8.71 14.51
C PHE A 78 -41.33 -8.11 15.89
N LEU A 79 -41.86 -6.93 16.21
CA LEU A 79 -41.70 -6.31 17.54
C LEU A 79 -42.29 -7.14 18.69
N ARG A 80 -43.41 -7.84 18.49
CA ARG A 80 -43.97 -8.77 19.48
C ARG A 80 -43.05 -9.97 19.70
N ILE A 81 -42.48 -10.51 18.63
CA ILE A 81 -41.51 -11.62 18.65
C ILE A 81 -40.25 -11.22 19.45
N MET A 82 -39.64 -10.06 19.16
CA MET A 82 -38.40 -9.60 19.83
C MET A 82 -38.55 -9.45 21.35
N ARG A 83 -39.77 -9.16 21.83
CA ARG A 83 -40.11 -8.98 23.24
C ARG A 83 -40.32 -10.30 24.00
N GLN A 84 -40.30 -11.46 23.34
CA GLN A 84 -40.50 -12.76 24.00
C GLN A 84 -39.22 -13.30 24.62
N SER A 85 -39.23 -13.43 25.94
CA SER A 85 -38.04 -13.69 26.77
C SER A 85 -37.50 -15.13 26.70
N SER A 86 -38.16 -16.06 26.00
CA SER A 86 -37.94 -17.51 26.13
C SER A 86 -36.85 -18.11 25.25
N ALA A 87 -36.36 -17.42 24.22
CA ALA A 87 -35.31 -17.92 23.30
C ALA A 87 -34.51 -16.77 22.65
N ALA A 88 -34.19 -15.75 23.44
CA ALA A 88 -34.00 -14.39 22.92
C ALA A 88 -32.78 -14.16 22.02
N ALA A 89 -31.61 -14.78 22.27
CA ALA A 89 -30.35 -14.37 21.65
C ALA A 89 -30.31 -14.60 20.11
N TYR A 90 -30.37 -15.86 19.67
CA TYR A 90 -30.31 -16.24 18.26
C TYR A 90 -31.40 -15.56 17.40
N ILE A 91 -32.62 -15.46 17.94
CA ILE A 91 -33.75 -14.88 17.22
C ILE A 91 -33.60 -13.35 17.12
N ASN A 92 -33.10 -12.66 18.14
CA ASN A 92 -32.80 -11.23 18.05
C ASN A 92 -31.61 -10.94 17.11
N ILE A 93 -30.59 -11.80 17.06
CA ILE A 93 -29.50 -11.72 16.07
C ILE A 93 -30.09 -11.80 14.65
N GLN A 94 -30.90 -12.82 14.37
CA GLN A 94 -31.52 -13.00 13.05
C GLN A 94 -32.48 -11.85 12.69
N LEU A 95 -33.22 -11.31 13.66
CA LEU A 95 -34.13 -10.18 13.43
C LEU A 95 -33.36 -8.90 13.14
N LEU A 96 -32.29 -8.61 13.89
CA LEU A 96 -31.41 -7.47 13.58
C LEU A 96 -30.76 -7.64 12.20
N GLN A 97 -30.28 -8.84 11.85
CA GLN A 97 -29.70 -9.12 10.53
C GLN A 97 -30.72 -8.96 9.39
N THR A 98 -31.92 -9.53 9.52
CA THR A 98 -32.97 -9.45 8.49
C THR A 98 -33.54 -8.03 8.33
N LEU A 99 -33.64 -7.26 9.43
CA LEU A 99 -33.98 -5.84 9.38
C LEU A 99 -32.85 -5.01 8.75
N ASN A 100 -31.59 -5.31 9.04
CA ASN A 100 -30.43 -4.65 8.45
C ASN A 100 -30.43 -4.81 6.93
N ILE A 101 -30.54 -6.06 6.44
CA ILE A 101 -30.63 -6.40 5.01
C ILE A 101 -31.85 -5.73 4.35
N LEU A 102 -32.99 -5.68 5.04
CA LEU A 102 -34.20 -4.99 4.55
C LEU A 102 -33.95 -3.49 4.34
N PHE A 103 -33.49 -2.78 5.38
CA PHE A 103 -33.26 -1.34 5.28
C PHE A 103 -32.12 -0.99 4.31
N GLU A 104 -31.07 -1.80 4.22
CA GLU A 104 -29.99 -1.60 3.24
C GLU A 104 -30.55 -1.62 1.80
N ASN A 105 -31.33 -2.64 1.46
CA ASN A 105 -31.76 -2.93 0.08
C ASN A 105 -33.05 -2.24 -0.40
N ILE A 106 -33.83 -1.61 0.49
CA ILE A 106 -34.96 -0.77 0.07
C ILE A 106 -34.46 0.44 -0.75
N ARG A 107 -35.08 0.62 -1.92
CA ARG A 107 -34.76 1.68 -2.89
C ARG A 107 -35.89 2.70 -3.06
N ASN A 108 -37.15 2.31 -2.87
CA ASN A 108 -38.27 3.21 -3.05
C ASN A 108 -38.46 4.16 -1.85
N GLU A 109 -38.49 5.47 -2.10
CA GLU A 109 -38.76 6.49 -1.07
C GLU A 109 -40.10 6.23 -0.34
N THR A 110 -41.18 5.85 -1.05
CA THR A 110 -42.50 5.68 -0.41
C THR A 110 -42.52 4.50 0.58
N SER A 111 -41.92 3.37 0.19
CA SER A 111 -41.75 2.19 1.04
C SER A 111 -40.96 2.52 2.30
N LEU A 112 -39.86 3.27 2.15
CA LEU A 112 -39.04 3.73 3.27
C LEU A 112 -39.85 4.63 4.23
N TYR A 113 -40.58 5.64 3.73
CA TYR A 113 -41.41 6.50 4.58
C TYR A 113 -42.48 5.71 5.35
N PHE A 114 -43.14 4.73 4.74
CA PHE A 114 -44.18 3.92 5.44
C PHE A 114 -43.61 2.98 6.52
N LEU A 115 -42.37 2.50 6.38
CA LEU A 115 -41.70 1.71 7.43
C LEU A 115 -41.28 2.58 8.61
N LEU A 116 -40.83 3.80 8.35
CA LEU A 116 -40.41 4.76 9.38
C LEU A 116 -41.62 5.40 10.11
N SER A 117 -42.70 5.72 9.40
CA SER A 117 -43.84 6.49 9.93
C SER A 117 -44.60 5.84 11.10
N ASN A 118 -44.51 4.52 11.24
CA ASN A 118 -45.22 3.78 12.29
C ASN A 118 -44.50 3.75 13.65
N ASN A 119 -43.41 4.52 13.84
CA ASN A 119 -42.58 4.61 15.06
C ASN A 119 -41.95 3.28 15.54
N ASN A 120 -42.25 2.16 14.89
CA ASN A 120 -41.78 0.83 15.25
C ASN A 120 -40.25 0.71 15.24
N VAL A 121 -39.57 1.42 14.33
CA VAL A 121 -38.09 1.41 14.26
C VAL A 121 -37.47 2.00 15.52
N ASN A 122 -38.01 3.10 16.05
CA ASN A 122 -37.55 3.69 17.31
C ASN A 122 -37.78 2.75 18.51
N LEU A 123 -38.89 2.00 18.51
CA LEU A 123 -39.16 0.96 19.51
C LEU A 123 -38.20 -0.24 19.42
N ILE A 124 -37.59 -0.49 18.26
CA ILE A 124 -36.50 -1.48 18.09
C ILE A 124 -35.18 -0.90 18.58
N ILE A 125 -34.86 0.36 18.24
CA ILE A 125 -33.63 1.03 18.71
C ILE A 125 -33.59 1.10 20.24
N MET A 126 -34.72 1.41 20.89
CA MET A 126 -34.86 1.48 22.36
C MET A 126 -35.14 0.11 23.02
N HIS A 127 -35.04 -1.00 22.30
CA HIS A 127 -35.24 -2.32 22.90
C HIS A 127 -34.05 -2.71 23.80
N ASN A 128 -34.36 -3.31 24.96
CA ASN A 128 -33.35 -3.79 25.92
C ASN A 128 -32.80 -5.15 25.46
N PHE A 129 -31.82 -5.11 24.55
CA PHE A 129 -31.03 -6.27 24.18
C PHE A 129 -30.01 -6.66 25.27
N ASP A 130 -29.59 -7.93 25.25
CA ASP A 130 -28.50 -8.41 26.10
C ASP A 130 -27.13 -8.01 25.51
N PHE A 131 -26.68 -6.81 25.86
CA PHE A 131 -25.39 -6.27 25.48
C PHE A 131 -24.19 -6.89 26.24
N ASN A 132 -24.34 -8.08 26.83
CA ASN A 132 -23.20 -8.92 27.23
C ASN A 132 -22.76 -9.87 26.10
N ASN A 133 -23.59 -10.07 25.07
CA ASN A 133 -23.22 -10.86 23.89
C ASN A 133 -22.67 -9.95 22.78
N GLU A 134 -21.40 -10.13 22.42
CA GLU A 134 -20.68 -9.36 21.41
C GLU A 134 -21.34 -9.47 20.00
N GLU A 135 -21.90 -10.62 19.64
CA GLU A 135 -22.64 -10.80 18.38
C GLU A 135 -23.87 -9.88 18.31
N ILE A 136 -24.64 -9.81 19.40
CA ILE A 136 -25.82 -8.93 19.49
C ILE A 136 -25.42 -7.47 19.34
N ILE A 137 -24.30 -7.05 19.96
CA ILE A 137 -23.76 -5.70 19.80
C ILE A 137 -23.37 -5.45 18.33
N ALA A 138 -22.65 -6.38 17.69
CA ALA A 138 -22.20 -6.23 16.31
C ALA A 138 -23.38 -6.05 15.33
N TYR A 139 -24.40 -6.90 15.39
CA TYR A 139 -25.58 -6.77 14.52
C TYR A 139 -26.45 -5.55 14.87
N TYR A 140 -26.61 -5.19 16.15
CA TYR A 140 -27.33 -3.99 16.57
C TYR A 140 -26.65 -2.71 16.08
N ILE A 141 -25.32 -2.60 16.25
CA ILE A 141 -24.54 -1.45 15.82
C ILE A 141 -24.45 -1.35 14.29
N SER A 142 -24.41 -2.49 13.58
CA SER A 142 -24.55 -2.53 12.12
C SER A 142 -25.91 -1.98 11.67
N PHE A 143 -27.00 -2.41 12.32
CA PHE A 143 -28.35 -1.90 12.07
C PHE A 143 -28.47 -0.38 12.33
N LEU A 144 -27.90 0.15 13.43
CA LEU A 144 -27.86 1.61 13.65
C LEU A 144 -27.07 2.35 12.55
N LYS A 145 -25.97 1.75 12.05
CA LYS A 145 -25.18 2.30 10.94
C LYS A 145 -25.98 2.35 9.64
N THR A 146 -26.72 1.30 9.30
CA THR A 146 -27.57 1.26 8.10
C THR A 146 -28.72 2.25 8.18
N LEU A 147 -29.35 2.41 9.35
CA LEU A 147 -30.34 3.47 9.56
C LEU A 147 -29.74 4.86 9.40
N SER A 148 -28.51 5.10 9.88
CA SER A 148 -27.87 6.42 9.73
C SER A 148 -27.56 6.80 8.28
N PHE A 149 -27.38 5.83 7.37
CA PHE A 149 -27.27 6.08 5.92
C PHE A 149 -28.60 6.35 5.21
N LYS A 150 -29.75 6.17 5.89
CA LYS A 150 -31.09 6.56 5.39
C LYS A 150 -31.61 7.85 6.06
N LEU A 151 -30.79 8.51 6.88
CA LEU A 151 -31.07 9.84 7.39
C LEU A 151 -30.82 10.90 6.30
N ASN A 152 -31.87 11.65 5.99
CA ASN A 152 -31.89 12.82 5.13
C ASN A 152 -32.77 13.88 5.83
N PRO A 153 -32.70 15.18 5.47
CA PRO A 153 -33.60 16.20 6.03
C PRO A 153 -35.10 15.85 5.91
N LYS A 154 -35.50 15.06 4.89
CA LYS A 154 -36.87 14.53 4.75
C LYS A 154 -37.24 13.39 5.72
N THR A 155 -36.27 12.64 6.26
CA THR A 155 -36.52 11.43 7.07
C THR A 155 -36.21 11.61 8.56
N VAL A 156 -35.52 12.68 8.96
CA VAL A 156 -35.21 13.01 10.37
C VAL A 156 -36.44 12.95 11.27
N ASN A 157 -37.56 13.54 10.85
CA ASN A 157 -38.77 13.72 11.66
C ASN A 157 -39.51 12.41 11.97
N PHE A 158 -39.06 11.26 11.44
CA PHE A 158 -39.53 9.94 11.87
C PHE A 158 -38.66 9.31 12.97
N PHE A 159 -37.44 9.80 13.17
CA PHE A 159 -36.53 9.37 14.24
C PHE A 159 -36.43 10.38 15.39
N PHE A 160 -36.54 11.68 15.11
CA PHE A 160 -36.62 12.73 16.13
C PHE A 160 -38.08 13.04 16.47
N SER A 161 -38.44 12.96 17.74
CA SER A 161 -39.79 13.24 18.24
C SER A 161 -39.84 14.58 18.98
N GLU A 162 -40.26 15.64 18.29
CA GLU A 162 -40.37 17.01 18.83
C GLU A 162 -41.11 17.07 20.18
N ASN A 163 -42.23 16.33 20.30
CA ASN A 163 -43.10 16.34 21.48
C ASN A 163 -42.47 15.71 22.74
N THR A 164 -41.56 14.73 22.59
CA THR A 164 -40.85 14.11 23.72
C THR A 164 -39.42 14.62 23.86
N ASN A 165 -38.92 15.35 22.86
CA ASN A 165 -37.53 15.77 22.73
C ASN A 165 -36.56 14.56 22.81
N GLU A 166 -36.89 13.48 22.10
CA GLU A 166 -36.12 12.24 22.04
C GLU A 166 -35.58 11.98 20.63
N PHE A 167 -34.31 11.58 20.53
CA PHE A 167 -33.72 11.04 19.31
C PHE A 167 -33.06 9.68 19.59
N PRO A 168 -33.83 8.58 19.56
CA PRO A 168 -33.38 7.24 19.89
C PRO A 168 -32.07 6.80 19.22
N LEU A 169 -31.87 7.11 17.94
CA LEU A 169 -30.70 6.70 17.17
C LEU A 169 -29.39 7.31 17.69
N PHE A 170 -29.41 8.61 18.03
CA PHE A 170 -28.28 9.28 18.67
C PHE A 170 -28.08 8.77 20.11
N THR A 171 -29.14 8.74 20.92
CA THR A 171 -29.07 8.31 22.32
C THR A 171 -28.59 6.86 22.48
N ALA A 172 -28.91 5.97 21.52
CA ALA A 172 -28.40 4.61 21.48
C ALA A 172 -26.91 4.56 21.10
N SER A 173 -26.51 5.19 20.00
CA SER A 173 -25.13 5.09 19.49
C SER A 173 -24.09 5.65 20.45
N ILE A 174 -24.35 6.79 21.11
CA ILE A 174 -23.40 7.40 22.06
C ILE A 174 -23.10 6.54 23.29
N ARG A 175 -23.91 5.51 23.60
CA ARG A 175 -23.64 4.57 24.71
C ARG A 175 -22.40 3.71 24.45
N PHE A 176 -22.08 3.41 23.19
CA PHE A 176 -21.03 2.46 22.80
C PHE A 176 -19.72 3.13 22.36
N TYR A 177 -19.60 4.45 22.51
CA TYR A 177 -18.43 5.25 22.08
C TYR A 177 -17.08 4.75 22.60
N SER A 178 -17.07 4.15 23.80
CA SER A 178 -15.87 3.72 24.51
C SER A 178 -15.53 2.23 24.35
N HIS A 179 -16.34 1.46 23.60
CA HIS A 179 -16.28 -0.01 23.50
C HIS A 179 -14.88 -0.59 23.24
N SER A 180 -14.66 -1.85 23.67
CA SER A 180 -13.41 -2.61 23.52
C SER A 180 -13.02 -2.80 22.05
N GLU A 181 -13.96 -3.25 21.22
CA GLU A 181 -13.76 -3.50 19.80
C GLU A 181 -13.59 -2.22 18.97
N SER A 182 -12.71 -2.27 17.97
CA SER A 182 -12.56 -1.19 16.98
C SER A 182 -13.78 -1.05 16.06
N MET A 183 -14.36 -2.16 15.60
CA MET A 183 -15.48 -2.13 14.65
C MET A 183 -16.70 -1.39 15.20
N VAL A 184 -17.09 -1.68 16.45
CA VAL A 184 -18.18 -0.97 17.15
C VAL A 184 -17.89 0.52 17.26
N ARG A 185 -16.66 0.91 17.64
CA ARG A 185 -16.28 2.34 17.70
C ARG A 185 -16.37 3.02 16.33
N ILE A 186 -15.87 2.38 15.27
CA ILE A 186 -15.90 2.92 13.89
C ILE A 186 -17.35 3.09 13.41
N ALA A 187 -18.24 2.14 13.69
CA ALA A 187 -19.65 2.24 13.34
C ALA A 187 -20.38 3.34 14.15
N VAL A 188 -20.13 3.46 15.46
CA VAL A 188 -20.65 4.57 16.28
C VAL A 188 -20.18 5.93 15.75
N ARG A 189 -18.90 6.06 15.39
CA ARG A 189 -18.34 7.26 14.75
C ARG A 189 -19.01 7.58 13.41
N THR A 190 -19.31 6.55 12.61
CA THR A 190 -20.04 6.72 11.35
C THR A 190 -21.46 7.26 11.61
N VAL A 191 -22.17 6.68 12.59
CA VAL A 191 -23.53 7.12 12.97
C VAL A 191 -23.54 8.57 13.46
N THR A 192 -22.60 8.96 14.33
CA THR A 192 -22.53 10.34 14.83
C THR A 192 -22.15 11.34 13.74
N LEU A 193 -21.18 11.04 12.87
CA LEU A 193 -20.83 11.92 11.74
C LEU A 193 -21.99 12.06 10.73
N ASN A 194 -22.72 10.98 10.44
CA ASN A 194 -23.90 11.04 9.59
C ASN A 194 -25.01 11.91 10.22
N ILE A 195 -25.16 11.89 11.55
CA ILE A 195 -26.10 12.74 12.28
C ILE A 195 -25.69 14.21 12.29
N PHE A 196 -24.41 14.51 12.56
CA PHE A 196 -23.91 15.88 12.67
C PHE A 196 -23.98 16.65 11.33
N LYS A 197 -23.95 15.96 10.20
CA LYS A 197 -24.05 16.54 8.84
C LYS A 197 -25.47 16.97 8.44
N ILE A 198 -26.49 16.77 9.28
CA ILE A 198 -27.88 17.04 8.91
C ILE A 198 -28.29 18.46 9.35
N THR A 199 -28.67 19.27 8.37
CA THR A 199 -29.21 20.62 8.58
C THR A 199 -30.70 20.59 8.90
N ASP A 200 -31.06 20.68 10.18
CA ASP A 200 -32.42 20.96 10.65
C ASP A 200 -32.39 21.74 11.98
N ASP A 201 -33.13 22.85 12.05
CA ASP A 201 -33.14 23.80 13.16
C ASP A 201 -33.58 23.20 14.51
N LEU A 202 -34.42 22.15 14.50
CA LEU A 202 -34.94 21.53 15.72
C LEU A 202 -34.03 20.40 16.19
N LEU A 203 -33.59 19.54 15.27
CA LEU A 203 -32.57 18.53 15.52
C LEU A 203 -31.27 19.16 16.02
N GLU A 204 -30.80 20.27 15.43
CA GLU A 204 -29.58 20.95 15.85
C GLU A 204 -29.64 21.33 17.34
N LYS A 205 -30.73 21.96 17.79
CA LYS A 205 -30.91 22.35 19.21
C LYS A 205 -30.85 21.15 20.15
N TYR A 206 -31.46 20.03 19.76
CA TYR A 206 -31.35 18.77 20.51
C TYR A 206 -29.92 18.22 20.52
N VAL A 207 -29.28 18.16 19.34
CA VAL A 207 -27.93 17.63 19.14
C VAL A 207 -26.91 18.44 19.92
N LEU A 208 -26.91 19.77 19.86
CA LEU A 208 -26.02 20.63 20.62
C LEU A 208 -26.12 20.36 22.14
N SER A 209 -27.35 20.31 22.68
CA SER A 209 -27.60 20.11 24.12
C SER A 209 -27.15 18.74 24.68
N ASN A 210 -27.01 17.74 23.81
CA ASN A 210 -26.57 16.39 24.18
C ASN A 210 -25.12 16.09 23.75
N SER A 211 -24.61 16.75 22.71
CA SER A 211 -23.27 16.52 22.17
C SER A 211 -22.16 17.03 23.07
N GLN A 212 -22.36 18.10 23.85
CA GLN A 212 -21.36 18.56 24.82
C GLN A 212 -20.95 17.43 25.79
N LYS A 213 -21.94 16.73 26.38
CA LYS A 213 -21.71 15.56 27.26
C LYS A 213 -21.05 14.37 26.57
N TYR A 214 -21.10 14.32 25.24
CA TYR A 214 -20.45 13.29 24.42
C TYR A 214 -19.01 13.70 24.07
N PHE A 215 -18.81 14.94 23.62
CA PHE A 215 -17.49 15.52 23.33
C PHE A 215 -16.60 15.54 24.58
N ASP A 216 -17.13 15.96 25.73
CA ASP A 216 -16.41 15.88 27.01
C ASP A 216 -15.94 14.44 27.29
N LYS A 217 -16.84 13.44 27.17
CA LYS A 217 -16.50 12.03 27.38
C LYS A 217 -15.46 11.49 26.38
N VAL A 218 -15.51 11.93 25.13
CA VAL A 218 -14.51 11.58 24.10
C VAL A 218 -13.16 12.21 24.46
N CYS A 219 -13.13 13.52 24.74
CA CYS A 219 -11.91 14.24 25.10
C CYS A 219 -11.30 13.74 26.43
N MET A 220 -12.12 13.35 27.42
CA MET A 220 -11.67 12.66 28.63
C MET A 220 -11.00 11.31 28.33
N LYS A 221 -11.50 10.53 27.35
CA LYS A 221 -10.87 9.28 26.91
C LYS A 221 -9.54 9.54 26.20
N VAL A 222 -9.47 10.58 25.36
CA VAL A 222 -8.21 11.01 24.70
C VAL A 222 -7.18 11.48 25.75
N ALA A 223 -7.60 12.32 26.70
CA ALA A 223 -6.79 12.77 27.83
C ALA A 223 -6.21 11.61 28.64
N THR A 224 -7.02 10.59 28.94
CA THR A 224 -6.59 9.37 29.63
C THR A 224 -5.49 8.65 28.83
N GLN A 225 -5.70 8.44 27.52
CA GLN A 225 -4.74 7.77 26.65
C GLN A 225 -3.43 8.54 26.48
N ILE A 226 -3.47 9.87 26.46
CA ILE A 226 -2.26 10.72 26.48
C ILE A 226 -1.44 10.47 27.75
N VAL A 227 -2.10 10.51 28.91
CA VAL A 227 -1.45 10.28 30.21
C VAL A 227 -0.87 8.86 30.31
N ASP A 228 -1.60 7.84 29.87
CA ASP A 228 -1.12 6.45 29.85
C ASP A 228 0.09 6.25 28.90
N MET A 229 0.07 6.90 27.73
CA MET A 229 1.16 6.80 26.74
C MET A 229 2.45 7.48 27.23
N ASP A 230 2.34 8.63 27.89
CA ASP A 230 3.48 9.32 28.48
C ASP A 230 4.00 8.61 29.75
N ILE A 231 3.16 7.97 30.56
CA ILE A 231 3.60 7.07 31.64
C ILE A 231 4.36 5.87 31.07
N PHE A 232 3.89 5.28 29.97
CA PHE A 232 4.59 4.20 29.30
C PHE A 232 5.95 4.67 28.75
N ALA A 233 6.00 5.79 28.02
CA ALA A 233 7.25 6.30 27.46
C ALA A 233 8.27 6.76 28.51
N ARG A 234 7.82 7.26 29.68
CA ARG A 234 8.70 7.58 30.82
C ARG A 234 9.26 6.35 31.55
N SER A 235 8.71 5.16 31.33
CA SER A 235 9.13 3.91 32.01
C SER A 235 9.72 2.84 31.07
N ALA A 236 9.45 2.92 29.77
CA ALA A 236 9.92 1.97 28.77
C ALA A 236 11.32 2.32 28.23
N GLN A 237 12.18 1.31 28.10
CA GLN A 237 13.43 1.43 27.34
C GLN A 237 13.16 1.30 25.83
N ASN A 238 14.04 1.87 25.00
CA ASN A 238 13.89 1.94 23.53
C ASN A 238 14.19 0.58 22.83
N GLU A 239 13.39 -0.43 23.17
CA GLU A 239 13.45 -1.81 22.72
C GLU A 239 12.42 -2.09 21.62
N GLN A 240 12.55 -3.22 20.91
CA GLN A 240 11.61 -3.57 19.82
C GLN A 240 10.19 -3.88 20.34
N SER A 241 10.09 -4.59 21.47
CA SER A 241 8.84 -4.89 22.19
C SER A 241 8.08 -3.62 22.57
N ASN A 242 8.77 -2.69 23.24
CA ASN A 242 8.18 -1.45 23.72
C ASN A 242 7.76 -0.55 22.56
N ARG A 243 8.55 -0.47 21.49
CA ARG A 243 8.16 0.24 20.26
C ARG A 243 6.91 -0.37 19.62
N SER A 244 6.78 -1.69 19.53
CA SER A 244 5.56 -2.31 18.97
C SER A 244 4.31 -2.05 19.81
N ARG A 245 4.43 -1.99 21.14
CA ARG A 245 3.32 -1.62 22.03
C ARG A 245 2.96 -0.14 21.93
N LEU A 246 3.98 0.72 21.82
CA LEU A 246 3.80 2.16 21.67
C LEU A 246 3.16 2.53 20.32
N MET A 247 3.49 1.83 19.22
CA MET A 247 2.78 1.96 17.93
C MET A 247 1.27 1.85 18.15
N THR A 248 0.78 0.75 18.73
CA THR A 248 -0.66 0.53 18.96
C THR A 248 -1.31 1.63 19.82
N MET A 249 -0.56 2.27 20.73
CA MET A 249 -1.05 3.40 21.52
C MET A 249 -1.08 4.71 20.71
N MET A 250 -0.06 4.96 19.90
CA MET A 250 0.02 6.11 18.98
C MET A 250 -1.02 6.04 17.86
N ASP A 251 -1.20 4.86 17.24
CA ASP A 251 -2.21 4.60 16.21
C ASP A 251 -3.62 4.87 16.76
N MET A 252 -3.94 4.31 17.94
CA MET A 252 -5.22 4.55 18.61
C MET A 252 -5.41 6.03 19.02
N HIS A 253 -4.32 6.76 19.32
CA HIS A 253 -4.38 8.19 19.60
C HIS A 253 -4.67 9.01 18.34
N LEU A 254 -3.96 8.74 17.24
CA LEU A 254 -4.19 9.35 15.92
C LEU A 254 -5.60 9.05 15.39
N ASP A 255 -6.10 7.83 15.57
CA ASP A 255 -7.49 7.45 15.29
C ASP A 255 -8.51 8.34 16.02
N ASN A 256 -8.18 8.88 17.20
CA ASN A 256 -9.06 9.84 17.89
C ASN A 256 -8.91 11.26 17.32
N ILE A 257 -7.69 11.72 17.02
CA ILE A 257 -7.48 13.06 16.44
C ILE A 257 -8.15 13.15 15.06
N HIS A 258 -8.02 12.11 14.23
CA HIS A 258 -8.74 12.02 12.96
C HIS A 258 -10.26 12.13 13.15
N TYR A 259 -10.84 11.37 14.10
CA TYR A 259 -12.27 11.48 14.39
C TYR A 259 -12.70 12.86 14.91
N LEU A 260 -11.88 13.53 15.73
CA LEU A 260 -12.13 14.90 16.16
C LEU A 260 -12.09 15.88 14.97
N ASN A 261 -11.13 15.71 14.06
CA ASN A 261 -11.06 16.46 12.81
C ASN A 261 -12.28 16.20 11.91
N ASP A 262 -12.73 14.95 11.78
CA ASP A 262 -13.89 14.59 10.96
C ASP A 262 -15.19 15.26 11.45
N ILE A 263 -15.33 15.49 12.77
CA ILE A 263 -16.42 16.30 13.30
C ILE A 263 -16.19 17.78 12.99
N LEU A 264 -14.99 18.32 13.24
CA LEU A 264 -14.67 19.74 12.96
C LEU A 264 -14.79 20.11 11.47
N MET A 265 -14.66 19.14 10.57
CA MET A 265 -14.88 19.26 9.12
C MET A 265 -16.37 19.15 8.71
N THR A 266 -17.29 19.23 9.67
CA THR A 266 -18.74 19.33 9.42
C THR A 266 -19.16 20.80 9.38
N ASP A 267 -20.06 21.16 8.47
CA ASP A 267 -20.48 22.54 8.18
C ASP A 267 -21.37 23.21 9.28
N ASN A 268 -21.20 22.83 10.55
CA ASN A 268 -21.98 23.37 11.69
C ASN A 268 -21.09 24.14 12.69
N GLU A 269 -21.12 25.46 12.62
CA GLU A 269 -20.30 26.35 13.45
C GLU A 269 -20.57 26.21 14.95
N HIS A 270 -21.82 26.00 15.37
CA HIS A 270 -22.18 25.85 16.79
C HIS A 270 -21.58 24.57 17.39
N LEU A 271 -21.69 23.45 16.67
CA LEU A 271 -21.16 22.15 17.07
C LEU A 271 -19.63 22.18 17.10
N ASN A 272 -19.01 22.81 16.10
CA ASN A 272 -17.56 23.01 16.04
C ASN A 272 -17.07 23.88 17.21
N THR A 273 -17.80 24.94 17.56
CA THR A 273 -17.49 25.79 18.73
C THR A 273 -17.55 25.01 20.04
N LEU A 274 -18.60 24.21 20.26
CA LEU A 274 -18.70 23.33 21.44
C LEU A 274 -17.57 22.29 21.48
N LEU A 275 -17.20 21.71 20.34
CA LEU A 275 -16.11 20.74 20.27
C LEU A 275 -14.74 21.38 20.55
N ILE A 276 -14.50 22.60 20.06
CA ILE A 276 -13.30 23.39 20.37
C ILE A 276 -13.24 23.68 21.88
N GLU A 277 -14.35 24.07 22.54
CA GLU A 277 -14.39 24.24 24.01
C GLU A 277 -14.05 22.93 24.73
N SER A 278 -14.70 21.80 24.37
CA SER A 278 -14.45 20.50 25.00
C SER A 278 -13.00 20.02 24.79
N ILE A 279 -12.40 20.22 23.61
CA ILE A 279 -10.98 19.93 23.33
C ILE A 279 -10.07 20.83 24.19
N TYR A 280 -10.34 22.13 24.22
CA TYR A 280 -9.54 23.09 24.98
C TYR A 280 -9.53 22.76 26.48
N ARG A 281 -10.72 22.54 27.04
CA ARG A 281 -10.99 22.31 28.47
C ARG A 281 -10.47 20.98 29.02
N HIS A 282 -10.39 19.94 28.19
CA HIS A 282 -10.00 18.59 28.61
C HIS A 282 -8.60 18.17 28.12
N ILE A 283 -8.08 18.78 27.05
CA ILE A 283 -6.82 18.38 26.41
C ILE A 283 -5.84 19.57 26.36
N PHE A 284 -6.18 20.64 25.63
CA PHE A 284 -5.19 21.68 25.30
C PHE A 284 -4.69 22.45 26.52
N GLY A 285 -5.60 23.04 27.31
CA GLY A 285 -5.26 23.70 28.57
C GLY A 285 -4.65 22.78 29.63
N PRO A 286 -5.38 21.76 30.12
CA PRO A 286 -4.98 20.99 31.30
C PRO A 286 -3.85 19.98 31.07
N ILE A 287 -3.55 19.63 29.80
CA ILE A 287 -2.45 18.72 29.47
C ILE A 287 -1.33 19.49 28.76
N TYR A 288 -1.61 20.06 27.59
CA TYR A 288 -0.54 20.58 26.75
C TYR A 288 0.08 21.85 27.31
N LEU A 289 -0.72 22.90 27.52
CA LEU A 289 -0.28 24.21 28.03
C LEU A 289 0.30 24.10 29.45
N ALA A 290 -0.40 23.41 30.36
CA ALA A 290 0.09 23.17 31.73
C ALA A 290 1.41 22.38 31.79
N SER A 291 1.61 21.39 30.91
CA SER A 291 2.86 20.61 30.88
C SER A 291 4.03 21.35 30.21
N LEU A 292 3.77 22.34 29.35
CA LEU A 292 4.80 23.21 28.79
C LEU A 292 5.35 24.18 29.85
N THR A 293 4.48 24.84 30.60
CA THR A 293 4.88 25.79 31.66
C THR A 293 5.38 25.10 32.93
N GLY A 294 4.93 23.87 33.20
CA GLY A 294 5.22 23.16 34.44
C GLY A 294 4.39 23.64 35.64
N VAL A 295 3.44 24.55 35.41
CA VAL A 295 2.55 25.12 36.44
C VAL A 295 1.65 24.05 37.04
N ARG A 296 1.38 24.16 38.35
CA ARG A 296 0.44 23.29 39.08
C ARG A 296 -0.28 24.10 40.14
N ALA A 297 -1.60 24.18 40.05
CA ALA A 297 -2.44 24.72 41.11
C ALA A 297 -2.54 23.77 42.31
N GLN A 298 -2.36 22.45 42.09
CA GLN A 298 -2.44 21.44 43.15
C GLN A 298 -1.22 20.50 43.18
N PRO A 299 -0.81 19.98 44.35
CA PRO A 299 0.31 19.04 44.46
C PRO A 299 0.03 17.68 43.81
N HIS A 300 -1.24 17.38 43.48
CA HIS A 300 -1.69 16.14 42.85
C HIS A 300 -2.04 16.32 41.36
N THR A 301 -1.72 17.49 40.78
CA THR A 301 -1.87 17.77 39.35
C THR A 301 -0.94 16.90 38.53
N ILE A 302 -1.50 16.31 37.48
CA ILE A 302 -0.84 15.39 36.56
C ILE A 302 -0.28 16.19 35.40
N LEU A 303 1.05 16.30 35.34
CA LEU A 303 1.75 16.80 34.17
C LEU A 303 2.36 15.65 33.36
N VAL A 304 2.23 15.79 32.05
CA VAL A 304 2.87 15.00 31.00
C VAL A 304 4.30 15.54 30.81
N SER A 305 5.21 14.78 30.20
CA SER A 305 6.55 15.32 29.88
C SER A 305 6.46 16.46 28.85
N ARG A 306 7.38 17.44 28.92
CA ARG A 306 7.47 18.53 27.91
C ARG A 306 7.58 17.97 26.49
N VAL A 307 8.44 16.96 26.32
CA VAL A 307 8.60 16.14 25.11
C VAL A 307 7.25 15.65 24.60
N ALA A 308 6.47 14.96 25.44
CA ALA A 308 5.19 14.41 25.00
C ALA A 308 4.12 15.48 24.75
N SER A 309 4.13 16.60 25.48
CA SER A 309 3.28 17.76 25.16
C SER A 309 3.60 18.29 23.76
N LEU A 310 4.86 18.64 23.48
CA LEU A 310 5.30 19.16 22.18
C LEU A 310 5.00 18.19 21.04
N PHE A 311 5.24 16.88 21.24
CA PHE A 311 4.93 15.84 20.25
C PHE A 311 3.42 15.76 19.92
N LEU A 312 2.56 15.72 20.94
CA LEU A 312 1.13 15.54 20.76
C LEU A 312 0.46 16.80 20.19
N VAL A 313 0.93 17.99 20.57
CA VAL A 313 0.55 19.25 19.92
C VAL A 313 1.01 19.27 18.46
N SER A 314 2.21 18.75 18.15
CA SER A 314 2.70 18.62 16.77
C SER A 314 1.86 17.65 15.93
N GLN A 315 1.42 16.52 16.51
CA GLN A 315 0.49 15.59 15.86
C GLN A 315 -0.88 16.25 15.64
N PHE A 316 -1.41 16.98 16.62
CA PHE A 316 -2.69 17.68 16.50
C PHE A 316 -2.67 18.71 15.36
N PHE A 317 -1.69 19.61 15.31
CA PHE A 317 -1.57 20.60 14.22
C PHE A 317 -1.14 20.00 12.87
N TYR A 318 -0.64 18.76 12.83
CA TYR A 318 -0.42 18.04 11.56
C TYR A 318 -1.70 17.44 10.98
N VAL A 319 -2.68 17.07 11.83
CA VAL A 319 -3.93 16.42 11.40
C VAL A 319 -5.09 17.42 11.26
N VAL A 320 -5.20 18.40 12.16
CA VAL A 320 -6.34 19.33 12.22
C VAL A 320 -6.08 20.57 11.40
N HIS A 321 -6.86 20.76 10.33
CA HIS A 321 -6.73 21.89 9.40
C HIS A 321 -7.88 22.92 9.48
N VAL A 322 -8.80 22.77 10.42
CA VAL A 322 -9.97 23.65 10.55
C VAL A 322 -9.58 24.99 11.18
N GLU A 323 -9.75 26.08 10.40
CA GLU A 323 -9.26 27.42 10.71
C GLU A 323 -9.70 27.94 12.09
N MET A 324 -10.99 27.82 12.42
CA MET A 324 -11.51 28.26 13.74
C MET A 324 -10.80 27.54 14.90
N ALA A 325 -10.58 26.23 14.79
CA ALA A 325 -9.91 25.45 15.82
C ALA A 325 -8.43 25.82 15.90
N VAL A 326 -7.73 25.82 14.76
CA VAL A 326 -6.30 26.14 14.67
C VAL A 326 -6.02 27.55 15.21
N ARG A 327 -6.80 28.56 14.81
CA ARG A 327 -6.69 29.95 15.28
C ARG A 327 -6.93 30.08 16.79
N THR A 328 -7.93 29.39 17.33
CA THR A 328 -8.24 29.46 18.77
C THR A 328 -7.10 28.92 19.61
N LEU A 329 -6.57 27.74 19.22
CA LEU A 329 -5.51 27.06 19.94
C LEU A 329 -4.15 27.78 19.80
N LEU A 330 -3.83 28.30 18.61
CA LEU A 330 -2.59 29.05 18.38
C LEU A 330 -2.60 30.45 19.01
N THR A 331 -3.76 31.12 19.09
CA THR A 331 -3.88 32.40 19.82
C THR A 331 -3.47 32.22 21.28
N SER A 332 -3.95 31.17 21.95
CA SER A 332 -3.53 30.83 23.31
C SER A 332 -2.04 30.44 23.38
N LEU A 333 -1.55 29.61 22.46
CA LEU A 333 -0.14 29.19 22.44
C LEU A 333 0.86 30.35 22.27
N PHE A 334 0.52 31.38 21.48
CA PHE A 334 1.41 32.51 21.19
C PHE A 334 1.19 33.74 22.10
N PHE A 335 -0.05 34.00 22.53
CA PHE A 335 -0.43 35.23 23.23
C PHE A 335 -1.08 35.02 24.61
N GLY A 336 -1.36 33.76 24.99
CA GLY A 336 -2.01 33.41 26.25
C GLY A 336 -1.22 33.71 27.52
N ASP A 337 -1.95 33.80 28.63
CA ASP A 337 -1.45 34.02 29.99
C ASP A 337 -1.62 32.75 30.87
N GLN A 338 -1.48 32.85 32.19
CA GLN A 338 -1.72 31.69 33.07
C GLN A 338 -3.21 31.38 33.29
N ASN A 339 -4.14 32.32 33.07
CA ASN A 339 -5.58 32.13 33.26
C ASN A 339 -6.22 31.27 32.15
N ASP A 340 -5.59 31.22 30.98
CA ASP A 340 -5.93 30.29 29.89
C ASP A 340 -6.00 28.82 30.38
N ILE A 341 -5.24 28.45 31.43
CA ILE A 341 -5.37 27.17 32.13
C ILE A 341 -6.55 27.25 33.13
N SER A 342 -7.78 27.17 32.64
CA SER A 342 -9.00 27.16 33.47
C SER A 342 -9.19 25.89 34.30
N THR A 343 -8.50 24.80 33.93
CA THR A 343 -8.71 23.44 34.45
C THR A 343 -7.39 22.68 34.51
N GLU A 344 -7.30 21.74 35.45
CA GLU A 344 -6.16 20.82 35.64
C GLU A 344 -6.65 19.39 35.90
N TRP A 345 -5.90 18.40 35.43
CA TRP A 345 -6.14 16.98 35.75
C TRP A 345 -5.48 16.58 37.07
N THR A 346 -6.24 15.99 37.98
CA THR A 346 -5.75 15.47 39.27
C THR A 346 -6.05 13.97 39.42
N ARG A 347 -5.30 13.28 40.29
CA ARG A 347 -5.62 11.90 40.70
C ARG A 347 -6.46 11.88 41.96
N THR A 348 -7.55 11.13 41.94
CA THR A 348 -8.29 10.78 43.17
C THR A 348 -7.53 9.72 43.97
N ILE A 349 -7.94 9.52 45.24
CA ILE A 349 -7.39 8.48 46.13
C ILE A 349 -7.58 7.07 45.53
N GLU A 350 -8.60 6.86 44.69
CA GLU A 350 -8.84 5.62 43.95
C GLU A 350 -7.97 5.46 42.69
N GLY A 351 -7.07 6.41 42.41
CA GLY A 351 -6.20 6.41 41.22
C GLY A 351 -6.88 6.85 39.92
N LYS A 352 -8.16 7.24 39.95
CA LYS A 352 -8.90 7.72 38.78
C LYS A 352 -8.52 9.16 38.43
N LEU A 353 -8.58 9.50 37.15
CA LEU A 353 -8.39 10.86 36.65
C LEU A 353 -9.66 11.69 36.89
N GLN A 354 -9.52 12.88 37.47
CA GLN A 354 -10.59 13.85 37.63
C GLN A 354 -10.15 15.23 37.15
N LEU A 355 -11.02 15.94 36.45
CA LEU A 355 -10.78 17.34 36.05
C LEU A 355 -11.24 18.27 37.19
N SER A 356 -10.36 19.18 37.59
CA SER A 356 -10.61 20.21 38.59
C SER A 356 -10.48 21.61 37.98
N SER A 357 -11.37 22.53 38.34
CA SER A 357 -11.28 23.94 37.95
C SER A 357 -10.19 24.66 38.74
N VAL A 358 -9.40 25.47 38.06
CA VAL A 358 -8.32 26.28 38.65
C VAL A 358 -8.86 27.70 38.96
N GLY A 359 -8.29 28.36 39.97
CA GLY A 359 -8.58 29.77 40.27
C GLY A 359 -7.89 30.71 39.27
N LYS A 360 -8.19 32.01 39.31
CA LYS A 360 -7.39 32.99 38.56
C LYS A 360 -6.01 33.16 39.19
N TRP A 361 -4.99 33.32 38.36
CA TRP A 361 -3.61 33.54 38.80
C TRP A 361 -3.35 35.03 39.02
N GLU A 362 -2.68 35.39 40.11
CA GLU A 362 -2.46 36.80 40.49
C GLU A 362 -1.26 37.44 39.78
N ASN A 363 -0.24 36.65 39.43
CA ASN A 363 0.98 37.11 38.77
C ASN A 363 1.01 36.65 37.31
N LEU A 364 0.46 37.46 36.41
CA LEU A 364 0.35 37.12 34.99
C LEU A 364 1.65 37.41 34.25
N GLN A 365 2.11 36.41 33.49
CA GLN A 365 3.20 36.52 32.54
C GLN A 365 2.61 36.43 31.13
N GLU A 366 2.75 37.50 30.34
CA GLU A 366 2.32 37.52 28.95
C GLU A 366 3.13 36.53 28.11
N ARG A 367 2.46 35.87 27.15
CA ARG A 367 3.06 34.89 26.21
C ARG A 367 3.83 33.75 26.90
N ILE A 368 3.43 33.34 28.11
CA ILE A 368 4.18 32.36 28.92
C ILE A 368 4.42 31.04 28.16
N PHE A 369 3.43 30.57 27.40
CA PHE A 369 3.54 29.34 26.61
C PHE A 369 4.58 29.44 25.49
N PHE A 370 4.61 30.57 24.79
CA PHE A 370 5.61 30.87 23.78
C PHE A 370 7.01 30.93 24.40
N HIS A 371 7.20 31.66 25.51
CA HIS A 371 8.49 31.69 26.20
C HIS A 371 8.94 30.29 26.67
N CYS A 372 8.04 29.44 27.17
CA CYS A 372 8.37 28.04 27.51
C CYS A 372 8.72 27.18 26.29
N HIS A 373 8.07 27.40 25.15
CA HIS A 373 8.42 26.76 23.87
C HIS A 373 9.81 27.22 23.37
N MET A 374 10.09 28.52 23.40
CA MET A 374 11.40 29.09 23.03
C MET A 374 12.53 28.63 23.96
N ASN A 375 12.27 28.49 25.26
CA ASN A 375 13.21 27.87 26.20
C ASN A 375 13.52 26.41 25.84
N SER A 376 12.54 25.66 25.31
CA SER A 376 12.74 24.27 24.87
C SER A 376 13.67 24.13 23.65
N LEU A 377 13.89 25.20 22.87
CA LEU A 377 14.94 25.27 21.84
C LEU A 377 16.33 25.60 22.43
N ASN A 378 16.36 26.30 23.57
CA ASN A 378 17.57 26.85 24.19
C ASN A 378 18.19 25.97 25.30
N GLU A 379 17.47 24.96 25.78
CA GLU A 379 17.93 23.92 26.71
C GLU A 379 18.91 22.94 26.02
N GLY A 380 20.10 23.44 25.66
CA GLY A 380 21.15 22.73 24.88
C GLY A 380 21.80 21.50 25.53
N GLN A 381 21.16 20.90 26.54
CA GLN A 381 21.45 19.57 27.08
C GLN A 381 20.41 18.53 26.67
N ASP A 382 19.18 18.94 26.31
CA ASP A 382 18.09 18.04 25.90
C ASP A 382 17.68 18.24 24.43
N ASP A 383 18.32 17.45 23.55
CA ASP A 383 17.90 17.34 22.15
C ASP A 383 16.48 16.76 22.00
N HIS A 384 15.93 16.04 22.98
CA HIS A 384 14.61 15.43 22.88
C HIS A 384 13.51 16.49 22.85
N SER A 385 13.55 17.45 23.79
CA SER A 385 12.65 18.61 23.77
C SER A 385 12.93 19.56 22.60
N CYS A 386 14.21 19.81 22.28
CA CYS A 386 14.60 20.68 21.16
C CYS A 386 14.07 20.17 19.82
N PHE A 387 14.19 18.87 19.54
CA PHE A 387 13.65 18.23 18.33
C PHE A 387 12.14 18.42 18.18
N TYR A 388 11.37 18.24 19.27
CA TYR A 388 9.91 18.40 19.20
C TYR A 388 9.45 19.85 19.22
N ALA A 389 10.23 20.78 19.78
CA ALA A 389 9.99 22.21 19.60
C ALA A 389 10.16 22.63 18.13
N LEU A 390 11.24 22.18 17.46
CA LEU A 390 11.40 22.38 16.01
C LEU A 390 10.27 21.71 15.20
N LEU A 391 9.85 20.50 15.59
CA LEU A 391 8.77 19.78 14.89
C LEU A 391 7.43 20.53 14.99
N LEU A 392 7.13 21.15 16.14
CA LEU A 392 5.93 21.95 16.32
C LEU A 392 5.92 23.19 15.41
N ILE A 393 7.02 23.94 15.37
CA ILE A 393 7.18 25.10 14.45
C ILE A 393 6.97 24.65 13.01
N TYR A 394 7.59 23.54 12.61
CA TYR A 394 7.43 22.98 11.27
C TYR A 394 5.97 22.62 10.96
N CYS A 395 5.26 21.95 11.86
CA CYS A 395 3.86 21.57 11.68
C CYS A 395 2.95 22.81 11.55
N ILE A 396 3.17 23.84 12.38
CA ILE A 396 2.44 25.11 12.29
C ILE A 396 2.69 25.76 10.92
N CYS A 397 3.95 25.88 10.49
CA CYS A 397 4.34 26.39 9.16
C CYS A 397 4.01 25.43 7.98
N GLN A 398 3.23 24.36 8.20
CA GLN A 398 2.65 23.52 7.14
C GLN A 398 1.12 23.46 7.17
N ASN A 399 0.49 23.88 8.26
CA ASN A 399 -0.94 23.68 8.45
C ASN A 399 -1.74 24.73 7.67
N ARG A 400 -2.58 24.25 6.73
CA ARG A 400 -3.42 25.08 5.86
C ARG A 400 -4.48 25.90 6.60
N GLY A 401 -4.82 25.54 7.83
CA GLY A 401 -5.77 26.26 8.67
C GLY A 401 -5.16 27.43 9.47
N VAL A 402 -3.89 27.79 9.26
CA VAL A 402 -3.25 28.88 9.99
C VAL A 402 -3.43 30.20 9.23
N GLN A 403 -4.08 31.18 9.87
CA GLN A 403 -4.22 32.53 9.32
C GLN A 403 -2.87 33.24 9.23
N ASN A 404 -2.58 33.85 8.08
CA ASN A 404 -1.35 34.60 7.80
C ASN A 404 -1.10 35.73 8.82
N GLU A 405 -2.18 36.43 9.21
CA GLU A 405 -2.16 37.51 10.21
C GLU A 405 -1.63 37.03 11.58
N LEU A 406 -1.94 35.79 11.97
CA LEU A 406 -1.51 35.20 13.24
C LEU A 406 -0.01 34.89 13.25
N LEU A 407 0.53 34.45 12.11
CA LEU A 407 1.98 34.24 11.93
C LEU A 407 2.74 35.57 11.93
N LEU A 408 2.21 36.59 11.25
CA LEU A 408 2.77 37.94 11.27
C LEU A 408 2.76 38.54 12.69
N ALA A 409 1.69 38.35 13.46
CA ALA A 409 1.58 38.81 14.85
C ALA A 409 2.51 38.06 15.82
N SER A 410 2.83 36.80 15.54
CA SER A 410 3.78 35.97 16.31
C SER A 410 5.23 36.05 15.79
N GLN A 411 5.49 36.85 14.76
CA GLN A 411 6.81 36.99 14.10
C GLN A 411 7.38 35.66 13.58
N LEU A 412 6.49 34.72 13.22
CA LEU A 412 6.83 33.49 12.54
C LEU A 412 6.76 33.68 11.01
N PRO A 413 7.67 33.05 10.25
CA PRO A 413 7.75 33.22 8.81
C PRO A 413 6.55 32.64 8.07
N TYR A 414 6.04 33.41 7.11
CA TYR A 414 4.92 33.08 6.23
C TYR A 414 5.34 33.21 4.74
N CYS A 415 4.64 32.53 3.83
CA CYS A 415 5.12 32.32 2.45
C CYS A 415 4.93 33.50 1.49
N ASP A 416 4.05 34.47 1.77
CA ASP A 416 3.84 35.65 0.92
C ASP A 416 4.06 36.97 1.69
N GLY A 417 4.71 37.96 1.06
CA GLY A 417 4.45 39.37 1.37
C GLY A 417 5.46 40.14 2.24
N PHE A 418 6.68 40.36 1.72
CA PHE A 418 7.50 41.58 1.80
C PHE A 418 7.86 42.30 3.13
N THR A 419 7.16 42.15 4.26
CA THR A 419 7.40 42.92 5.50
C THR A 419 7.43 42.10 6.79
N ALA A 420 7.50 40.77 6.70
CA ALA A 420 7.73 39.94 7.87
C ALA A 420 9.13 40.20 8.45
N LYS A 421 9.21 40.39 9.78
CA LYS A 421 10.45 40.20 10.54
C LYS A 421 10.30 38.89 11.30
N CYS A 422 11.28 38.01 11.19
CA CYS A 422 11.36 36.84 12.07
C CYS A 422 11.70 37.30 13.49
N ASP A 423 11.19 36.58 14.48
CA ASP A 423 11.61 36.74 15.88
C ASP A 423 13.15 36.57 15.98
N PRO A 424 13.87 37.54 16.59
CA PRO A 424 15.32 37.44 16.78
C PRO A 424 15.71 36.29 17.71
N GLU A 425 14.91 35.93 18.71
CA GLU A 425 15.20 34.81 19.63
C GLU A 425 15.12 33.47 18.89
N LEU A 426 14.15 33.30 17.99
CA LEU A 426 14.07 32.11 17.12
C LEU A 426 15.26 32.03 16.17
N THR A 427 15.63 33.17 15.59
CA THR A 427 16.79 33.26 14.69
C THR A 427 18.08 32.89 15.42
N GLU A 428 18.31 33.45 16.62
CA GLU A 428 19.47 33.12 17.45
C GLU A 428 19.47 31.66 17.90
N SER A 429 18.31 31.11 18.30
CA SER A 429 18.18 29.70 18.69
C SER A 429 18.52 28.74 17.55
N LEU A 430 18.06 29.01 16.33
CA LEU A 430 18.36 28.20 15.14
C LEU A 430 19.85 28.28 14.76
N ILE A 431 20.45 29.49 14.79
CA ILE A 431 21.89 29.67 14.59
C ILE A 431 22.68 28.93 15.67
N ARG A 432 22.26 29.00 16.93
CA ARG A 432 22.90 28.32 18.08
C ARG A 432 22.84 26.81 17.97
N ILE A 433 21.74 26.24 17.45
CA ILE A 433 21.63 24.81 17.13
C ILE A 433 22.64 24.40 16.03
N ILE A 434 22.79 25.22 14.99
CA ILE A 434 23.78 25.00 13.91
C ILE A 434 25.22 25.14 14.44
N GLU A 435 25.53 26.16 15.26
CA GLU A 435 26.87 26.30 15.85
C GLU A 435 27.17 25.19 16.87
N ASN A 436 26.19 24.73 17.64
CA ASN A 436 26.37 23.66 18.62
C ASN A 436 26.81 22.34 17.97
N CYS A 437 26.30 21.98 16.77
CA CYS A 437 26.65 20.71 16.10
C CYS A 437 28.17 20.53 15.84
N SER A 438 28.92 21.63 15.89
CA SER A 438 30.38 21.65 15.72
C SER A 438 31.20 21.24 16.96
N LEU A 439 30.54 21.04 18.11
CA LEU A 439 31.18 20.55 19.33
C LEU A 439 31.26 19.00 19.33
N ILE A 440 32.28 18.45 19.99
CA ILE A 440 32.56 17.00 19.99
C ILE A 440 31.49 16.24 20.78
N ASP A 441 31.25 16.65 22.03
CA ASP A 441 30.34 15.96 22.96
C ASP A 441 28.90 16.52 22.91
N THR A 442 28.39 16.78 21.70
CA THR A 442 27.01 17.24 21.51
C THR A 442 25.96 16.22 21.93
N PRO A 443 24.88 16.62 22.62
CA PRO A 443 23.67 15.81 22.78
C PRO A 443 22.80 15.77 21.51
N ILE A 444 23.14 16.56 20.48
CA ILE A 444 22.31 16.77 19.29
C ILE A 444 22.33 15.54 18.36
N ARG A 445 21.16 15.15 17.86
CA ARG A 445 20.98 14.09 16.84
C ARG A 445 21.05 14.64 15.41
N PRO A 446 21.50 13.85 14.42
CA PRO A 446 21.50 14.23 13.00
C PRO A 446 20.14 14.70 12.49
N ILE A 447 19.05 14.05 12.90
CA ILE A 447 17.69 14.40 12.48
C ILE A 447 17.26 15.79 12.95
N THR A 448 17.73 16.25 14.11
CA THR A 448 17.47 17.59 14.67
C THR A 448 18.12 18.68 13.82
N ILE A 449 19.36 18.45 13.36
CA ILE A 449 20.04 19.37 12.43
C ILE A 449 19.37 19.37 11.05
N GLN A 450 18.97 18.20 10.53
CA GLN A 450 18.24 18.13 9.26
C GLN A 450 16.92 18.90 9.31
N LEU A 451 16.14 18.74 10.38
CA LEU A 451 14.88 19.47 10.59
C LEU A 451 15.13 20.99 10.75
N CYS A 452 16.14 21.38 11.54
CA CYS A 452 16.57 22.77 11.69
C CYS A 452 16.90 23.41 10.33
N CYS A 453 17.73 22.76 9.49
CA CYS A 453 18.06 23.27 8.15
C CYS A 453 16.83 23.39 7.23
N VAL A 454 15.88 22.46 7.28
CA VAL A 454 14.65 22.53 6.46
C VAL A 454 13.73 23.67 6.92
N ILE A 455 13.60 23.91 8.22
CA ILE A 455 12.90 25.08 8.76
C ILE A 455 13.62 26.34 8.32
N PHE A 456 14.93 26.45 8.56
CA PHE A 456 15.70 27.66 8.32
C PHE A 456 15.76 28.05 6.84
N ARG A 457 15.80 27.07 5.92
CA ARG A 457 15.64 27.29 4.48
C ARG A 457 14.29 27.92 4.13
N ARG A 458 13.21 27.54 4.80
CA ARG A 458 11.88 28.16 4.59
C ARG A 458 11.86 29.60 5.10
N ILE A 459 12.44 29.88 6.28
CA ILE A 459 12.57 31.24 6.83
C ILE A 459 13.29 32.15 5.82
N LEU A 460 14.39 31.66 5.25
CA LEU A 460 15.23 32.43 4.31
C LEU A 460 14.57 32.63 2.94
N VAL A 461 13.73 31.70 2.47
CA VAL A 461 12.90 31.85 1.26
C VAL A 461 11.72 32.81 1.50
N SER A 462 11.13 32.86 2.69
CA SER A 462 10.14 33.90 3.02
C SER A 462 10.73 35.31 3.19
N LEU A 463 12.06 35.41 3.33
CA LEU A 463 12.78 36.66 3.66
C LEU A 463 13.87 36.99 2.62
N GLU A 464 13.57 36.84 1.32
CA GLU A 464 14.49 37.20 0.21
C GLU A 464 14.99 38.67 0.27
N SER A 465 14.27 39.55 0.97
CA SER A 465 14.65 40.95 1.15
C SER A 465 15.72 41.18 2.24
N ASP A 466 15.92 40.27 3.19
CA ASP A 466 16.88 40.45 4.30
C ASP A 466 18.25 39.83 3.99
N GLN A 467 19.03 40.54 3.16
CA GLN A 467 20.41 40.18 2.85
C GLN A 467 21.31 40.09 4.10
N HIS A 468 20.97 40.77 5.20
CA HIS A 468 21.77 40.72 6.42
C HIS A 468 21.61 39.38 7.12
N LEU A 469 20.37 38.92 7.30
CA LEU A 469 20.06 37.60 7.84
C LEU A 469 20.74 36.49 7.04
N HIS A 470 20.58 36.49 5.70
CA HIS A 470 21.26 35.53 4.81
C HIS A 470 22.77 35.49 5.04
N SER A 471 23.44 36.64 5.12
CA SER A 471 24.90 36.73 5.36
C SER A 471 25.35 36.20 6.72
N ILE A 472 24.53 36.36 7.78
CA ILE A 472 24.83 35.83 9.13
C ILE A 472 24.72 34.30 9.11
N VAL A 473 23.67 33.76 8.49
CA VAL A 473 23.46 32.31 8.41
C VAL A 473 24.56 31.63 7.60
N GLU A 474 24.88 32.17 6.43
CA GLU A 474 25.98 31.69 5.57
C GLU A 474 27.31 31.64 6.34
N LEU A 475 27.61 32.68 7.13
CA LEU A 475 28.80 32.75 7.98
C LEU A 475 28.77 31.72 9.13
N ALA A 476 27.63 31.52 9.79
CA ALA A 476 27.48 30.53 10.88
C ALA A 476 27.61 29.08 10.36
N VAL A 477 27.03 28.78 9.20
CA VAL A 477 27.16 27.49 8.52
C VAL A 477 28.62 27.23 8.14
N ARG A 478 29.31 28.21 7.53
CA ARG A 478 30.74 28.09 7.18
C ARG A 478 31.65 27.90 8.38
N ARG A 479 31.42 28.63 9.48
CA ARG A 479 32.16 28.43 10.75
C ARG A 479 31.98 27.01 11.28
N SER A 480 30.75 26.49 11.25
CA SER A 480 30.41 25.16 11.75
C SER A 480 31.00 24.06 10.86
N GLN A 481 30.89 24.19 9.53
CA GLN A 481 31.57 23.31 8.57
C GLN A 481 33.09 23.30 8.77
N HIS A 482 33.76 24.45 8.92
CA HIS A 482 35.21 24.47 9.09
C HIS A 482 35.65 23.80 10.40
N LYS A 483 34.89 23.94 11.49
CA LYS A 483 35.12 23.18 12.74
C LYS A 483 34.96 21.67 12.51
N LEU A 484 33.87 21.22 11.87
CA LEU A 484 33.64 19.81 11.53
C LEU A 484 34.75 19.25 10.63
N GLN A 485 35.17 20.00 9.61
CA GLN A 485 36.31 19.66 8.75
C GLN A 485 37.60 19.47 9.56
N ASN A 486 37.86 20.26 10.60
CA ASN A 486 39.04 20.08 11.45
C ASN A 486 39.01 18.77 12.27
N VAL A 487 37.83 18.33 12.71
CA VAL A 487 37.66 17.00 13.33
C VAL A 487 37.88 15.89 12.30
N LEU A 488 37.26 16.01 11.12
CA LEU A 488 37.39 15.03 10.03
C LEU A 488 38.81 14.96 9.45
N ARG A 489 39.56 16.06 9.39
CA ARG A 489 40.98 16.14 9.03
C ARG A 489 41.86 15.29 9.96
N GLY A 490 41.51 15.22 11.25
CA GLY A 490 42.18 14.33 12.21
C GLY A 490 41.84 12.86 11.94
N ALA A 491 40.55 12.55 11.84
CA ALA A 491 40.05 11.19 11.56
C ALA A 491 40.59 10.62 10.23
N LEU A 492 40.77 11.45 9.20
CA LEU A 492 41.35 11.07 7.91
C LEU A 492 42.80 10.54 8.03
N GLN A 493 43.54 10.94 9.07
CA GLN A 493 44.91 10.51 9.33
C GLN A 493 45.00 9.30 10.27
N THR A 494 44.03 9.11 11.18
CA THR A 494 44.02 7.98 12.13
C THR A 494 43.28 6.76 11.58
N GLU A 495 42.12 6.96 10.93
CA GLU A 495 41.18 5.87 10.67
C GLU A 495 41.40 5.14 9.37
N LYS A 496 41.72 3.85 9.50
CA LYS A 496 41.99 2.94 8.37
C LYS A 496 40.78 2.76 7.46
N PHE A 497 39.56 2.93 7.98
CA PHE A 497 38.28 2.75 7.27
C PHE A 497 37.53 4.06 7.00
N PHE A 498 38.22 5.22 7.06
CA PHE A 498 37.57 6.53 6.86
C PHE A 498 36.86 6.66 5.51
N LEU A 499 37.46 6.17 4.43
CA LEU A 499 36.88 6.28 3.07
C LEU A 499 35.58 5.50 2.95
N GLU A 500 35.50 4.30 3.51
CA GLU A 500 34.29 3.48 3.55
C GLU A 500 33.18 4.21 4.31
N MET A 501 33.46 4.76 5.49
CA MET A 501 32.49 5.56 6.25
C MET A 501 32.05 6.82 5.49
N PHE A 502 32.95 7.47 4.75
CA PHE A 502 32.62 8.64 3.95
C PHE A 502 31.66 8.31 2.79
N GLU A 503 31.93 7.24 2.02
CA GLU A 503 31.06 6.83 0.92
C GLU A 503 29.72 6.25 1.43
N ASP A 504 29.73 5.50 2.55
CA ASP A 504 28.53 4.94 3.17
C ASP A 504 27.55 6.04 3.64
N GLU A 505 28.03 7.02 4.43
CA GLU A 505 27.17 8.05 5.03
C GLU A 505 26.67 9.07 3.98
N TYR A 506 27.44 9.32 2.91
CA TYR A 506 26.98 10.12 1.77
C TYR A 506 25.82 9.44 1.03
N TRP A 507 25.92 8.13 0.78
CA TRP A 507 24.86 7.35 0.15
C TRP A 507 23.61 7.24 1.03
N HIS A 508 23.78 7.15 2.36
CA HIS A 508 22.66 7.27 3.30
C HIS A 508 21.95 8.61 3.13
N LEU A 509 22.66 9.75 3.11
CA LEU A 509 22.03 11.07 2.97
C LEU A 509 21.27 11.23 1.65
N GLN A 510 21.80 10.71 0.53
CA GLN A 510 21.09 10.75 -0.75
C GLN A 510 19.77 9.96 -0.73
N LYS A 511 19.66 8.91 0.09
CA LYS A 511 18.46 8.07 0.21
C LYS A 511 17.49 8.53 1.30
N SER A 512 17.97 9.23 2.34
CA SER A 512 17.17 9.62 3.50
C SER A 512 16.54 11.01 3.34
N GLU A 513 15.46 11.10 2.56
CA GLU A 513 14.59 12.28 2.57
C GLU A 513 13.69 12.31 3.83
N LEU A 514 13.49 13.50 4.43
CA LEU A 514 12.66 13.67 5.61
C LEU A 514 11.16 13.59 5.27
N LYS A 515 10.57 12.40 5.43
CA LYS A 515 9.13 12.18 5.30
C LYS A 515 8.43 12.38 6.65
N MET A 516 7.79 13.53 6.83
CA MET A 516 7.23 13.93 8.14
C MET A 516 6.18 12.97 8.71
N LYS A 517 5.36 12.32 7.86
CA LYS A 517 4.42 11.27 8.31
C LYS A 517 5.13 10.05 8.91
N GLU A 518 6.33 9.70 8.43
CA GLU A 518 7.15 8.63 9.01
C GLU A 518 7.89 9.08 10.29
N LEU A 519 7.92 10.37 10.62
CA LEU A 519 8.52 10.90 11.86
C LEU A 519 7.49 11.03 12.98
N LEU A 520 6.32 11.61 12.68
CA LEU A 520 5.21 11.75 13.64
C LEU A 520 4.60 10.41 14.06
N GLY A 521 4.89 9.33 13.32
CA GLY A 521 4.52 7.95 13.64
C GLY A 521 5.68 7.08 14.18
N ASP A 522 6.87 7.63 14.47
CA ASP A 522 8.00 6.79 14.91
C ASP A 522 8.12 6.67 16.45
N PRO A 523 7.82 5.49 17.04
CA PRO A 523 7.94 5.27 18.48
C PRO A 523 9.40 5.33 18.97
N ALA A 524 10.39 5.12 18.08
CA ALA A 524 11.80 5.21 18.44
C ALA A 524 12.27 6.66 18.69
N LEU A 525 11.52 7.65 18.17
CA LEU A 525 11.73 9.08 18.44
C LEU A 525 10.95 9.57 19.66
N PHE A 526 9.83 8.93 20.02
CA PHE A 526 9.03 9.31 21.19
C PHE A 526 9.61 8.73 22.50
N LEU A 527 10.11 7.49 22.46
CA LEU A 527 10.91 6.94 23.55
C LEU A 527 12.24 7.72 23.69
N PRO A 528 12.85 7.74 24.90
CA PRO A 528 14.16 8.35 25.11
C PRO A 528 15.21 7.85 24.10
N PRO A 529 16.10 8.71 23.59
CA PRO A 529 17.07 8.35 22.56
C PRO A 529 18.01 7.24 23.06
N SER A 530 18.23 6.21 22.24
CA SER A 530 19.12 5.11 22.60
C SER A 530 20.59 5.48 22.43
N ASN A 531 21.42 5.06 23.39
CA ASN A 531 22.88 5.24 23.35
C ASN A 531 23.60 3.94 22.94
N THR A 532 22.92 3.03 22.23
CA THR A 532 23.46 1.71 21.85
C THR A 532 23.00 1.26 20.45
N PRO A 533 23.89 0.67 19.63
CA PRO A 533 23.52 0.12 18.31
C PRO A 533 22.61 -1.11 18.42
N LEU A 534 22.66 -1.83 19.55
CA LEU A 534 21.82 -3.01 19.83
C LEU A 534 20.32 -2.71 19.88
N SER A 535 19.91 -1.44 19.99
CA SER A 535 18.52 -1.03 19.85
C SER A 535 17.95 -1.25 18.44
N GLY A 536 18.79 -1.43 17.41
CA GLY A 536 18.33 -1.50 16.02
C GLY A 536 17.76 -0.18 15.48
N VAL A 537 18.05 0.95 16.15
CA VAL A 537 17.71 2.30 15.70
C VAL A 537 18.86 2.88 14.87
N THR A 538 18.55 3.51 13.73
CA THR A 538 19.55 4.13 12.85
C THR A 538 20.27 5.29 13.53
N LEU A 539 21.57 5.46 13.26
CA LEU A 539 22.41 6.50 13.89
C LEU A 539 21.83 7.92 13.72
N THR A 540 21.07 8.17 12.65
CA THR A 540 20.35 9.43 12.41
C THR A 540 19.32 9.79 13.50
N LYS A 541 18.73 8.79 14.18
CA LYS A 541 17.62 8.93 15.13
C LYS A 541 18.03 8.70 16.60
N ARG A 542 19.29 8.32 16.86
CA ARG A 542 19.82 7.95 18.18
C ARG A 542 21.17 8.62 18.46
N MET A 543 21.76 8.34 19.62
CA MET A 543 23.09 8.85 19.96
C MET A 543 24.21 7.89 19.52
N PRO A 544 25.41 8.39 19.18
CA PRO A 544 26.61 7.58 18.95
C PRO A 544 27.10 6.94 20.26
N SER A 545 27.69 5.75 20.18
CA SER A 545 28.19 4.98 21.33
C SER A 545 29.68 4.61 21.26
N GLY A 546 30.47 5.34 20.47
CA GLY A 546 31.91 5.08 20.27
C GLY A 546 32.50 5.91 19.14
N ASN A 547 33.84 6.00 19.08
CA ASN A 547 34.59 6.91 18.20
C ASN A 547 34.14 6.85 16.72
N ASP A 548 34.02 5.65 16.16
CA ASP A 548 33.57 5.41 14.79
C ASP A 548 32.17 6.02 14.53
N GLU A 549 31.26 5.93 15.51
CA GLU A 549 29.92 6.51 15.41
C GLU A 549 29.92 8.02 15.62
N HIS A 550 30.83 8.58 16.43
CA HIS A 550 31.04 10.03 16.48
C HIS A 550 31.56 10.54 15.13
N ILE A 551 32.49 9.84 14.47
CA ILE A 551 33.00 10.20 13.14
C ILE A 551 31.89 10.13 12.09
N ARG A 552 31.09 9.05 12.08
CA ARG A 552 29.89 8.93 11.21
C ARG A 552 28.88 10.06 11.45
N ARG A 553 28.61 10.42 12.71
CA ARG A 553 27.74 11.57 13.05
C ARG A 553 28.32 12.89 12.54
N THR A 554 29.62 13.11 12.69
CA THR A 554 30.32 14.30 12.18
C THR A 554 30.28 14.36 10.64
N LEU A 555 30.37 13.22 9.94
CA LEU A 555 30.16 13.12 8.50
C LEU A 555 28.71 13.49 8.11
N GLN A 556 27.71 12.94 8.81
CA GLN A 556 26.30 13.29 8.57
C GLN A 556 26.03 14.79 8.79
N PHE A 557 26.53 15.39 9.88
CA PHE A 557 26.44 16.84 10.10
C PHE A 557 27.13 17.64 8.97
N PHE A 558 28.33 17.24 8.55
CA PHE A 558 29.06 17.91 7.48
C PHE A 558 28.29 17.87 6.15
N PHE A 559 27.79 16.70 5.72
CA PHE A 559 27.05 16.59 4.46
C PHE A 559 25.71 17.36 4.50
N VAL A 560 25.01 17.37 5.63
CA VAL A 560 23.76 18.14 5.80
C VAL A 560 24.02 19.65 5.72
N LEU A 561 25.03 20.16 6.43
CA LEU A 561 25.40 21.58 6.36
C LEU A 561 25.97 22.00 5.00
N ARG A 562 26.67 21.09 4.30
CA ARG A 562 27.16 21.33 2.93
C ARG A 562 26.02 21.43 1.92
N LYS A 563 25.05 20.50 1.98
CA LYS A 563 23.84 20.57 1.16
C LYS A 563 23.05 21.86 1.46
N PHE A 564 22.94 22.26 2.72
CA PHE A 564 22.28 23.50 3.10
C PHE A 564 23.01 24.75 2.57
N GLU A 565 24.35 24.81 2.63
CA GLU A 565 25.12 25.91 2.00
C GLU A 565 24.91 25.96 0.47
N GLN A 566 24.89 24.81 -0.21
CA GLN A 566 24.65 24.72 -1.65
C GLN A 566 23.23 25.18 -2.04
N ASP A 567 22.22 24.75 -1.29
CA ASP A 567 20.83 25.22 -1.41
C ASP A 567 20.75 26.76 -1.23
N LEU A 568 21.52 27.35 -0.29
CA LEU A 568 21.54 28.80 -0.05
C LEU A 568 22.28 29.58 -1.17
N CYS A 569 23.40 29.06 -1.66
CA CYS A 569 24.18 29.71 -2.73
C CYS A 569 23.60 29.46 -4.14
N GLY A 570 22.54 28.67 -4.28
CA GLY A 570 21.96 28.28 -5.57
C GLY A 570 22.89 27.44 -6.44
N GLN A 571 23.85 26.72 -5.83
CA GLN A 571 24.90 25.96 -6.54
C GLN A 571 24.60 24.47 -6.51
N HIS A 572 24.83 23.79 -7.63
CA HIS A 572 24.78 22.32 -7.68
C HIS A 572 26.09 21.69 -7.20
N GLU A 573 26.02 20.50 -6.61
CA GLU A 573 27.19 19.76 -6.12
C GLU A 573 27.98 19.16 -7.30
N GLU A 574 29.15 19.72 -7.60
CA GLU A 574 30.07 19.22 -8.64
C GLU A 574 31.15 18.25 -8.11
N VAL A 575 31.35 18.16 -6.79
CA VAL A 575 32.49 17.44 -6.19
C VAL A 575 32.12 16.03 -5.73
N LEU A 576 30.84 15.79 -5.42
CA LEU A 576 30.32 14.52 -4.94
C LEU A 576 29.20 14.00 -5.88
N PRO A 577 29.11 12.69 -6.15
CA PRO A 577 29.94 11.59 -5.62
C PRO A 577 31.35 11.56 -6.22
N LEU A 578 32.33 11.14 -5.42
CA LEU A 578 33.76 11.08 -5.79
C LEU A 578 34.07 10.27 -7.08
N SER A 579 33.15 9.41 -7.50
CA SER A 579 33.24 8.63 -8.73
C SER A 579 33.09 9.46 -10.02
N SER A 580 32.47 10.65 -9.98
CA SER A 580 32.25 11.49 -11.18
C SER A 580 33.55 12.08 -11.74
N ARG A 581 34.56 12.28 -10.88
CA ARG A 581 35.88 12.84 -11.25
C ARG A 581 36.87 11.79 -11.81
N VAL A 582 36.46 10.53 -11.97
CA VAL A 582 37.29 9.49 -12.61
C VAL A 582 37.03 9.54 -14.13
N GLN A 583 38.02 9.97 -14.90
CA GLN A 583 37.90 10.13 -16.36
C GLN A 583 37.63 8.80 -17.09
N GLU A 584 36.86 8.88 -18.19
CA GLU A 584 36.58 7.82 -19.16
C GLU A 584 36.41 6.41 -18.55
N VAL A 585 35.35 6.27 -17.75
CA VAL A 585 34.85 4.97 -17.28
C VAL A 585 34.49 4.11 -18.49
N VAL A 586 35.25 3.04 -18.71
CA VAL A 586 34.92 1.99 -19.69
C VAL A 586 33.62 1.28 -19.29
N GLU A 587 32.73 1.07 -20.25
CA GLU A 587 31.46 0.36 -20.06
C GLU A 587 31.49 -1.09 -20.55
N ILE A 588 30.44 -1.86 -20.23
CA ILE A 588 30.35 -3.27 -20.60
C ILE A 588 29.96 -3.40 -22.07
N ASN A 589 30.72 -4.21 -22.81
CA ASN A 589 30.74 -4.37 -24.28
C ASN A 589 31.50 -3.30 -25.06
N ASP A 590 32.19 -2.35 -24.41
CA ASP A 590 33.13 -1.47 -25.10
C ASP A 590 34.26 -2.25 -25.80
N CYS A 591 34.79 -1.65 -26.86
CA CYS A 591 35.88 -2.22 -27.66
C CYS A 591 37.21 -1.52 -27.32
N ILE A 592 38.10 -2.20 -26.59
CA ILE A 592 39.42 -1.67 -26.21
C ILE A 592 40.50 -2.18 -27.17
N ASN A 593 41.42 -1.30 -27.57
CA ASN A 593 42.68 -1.67 -28.24
C ASN A 593 43.70 -2.20 -27.21
N LEU A 594 44.21 -3.42 -27.38
CA LEU A 594 45.13 -4.09 -26.46
C LEU A 594 46.62 -3.92 -26.82
N SER A 595 46.97 -3.16 -27.85
CA SER A 595 48.33 -3.12 -28.41
C SER A 595 49.45 -2.76 -27.41
N ASN A 596 49.11 -2.08 -26.31
CA ASN A 596 50.05 -1.63 -25.28
C ASN A 596 49.74 -2.16 -23.86
N SER A 597 48.88 -3.18 -23.69
CA SER A 597 48.46 -3.66 -22.37
C SER A 597 48.96 -5.08 -22.03
N ASP A 598 49.54 -5.23 -20.83
CA ASP A 598 50.05 -6.51 -20.33
C ASP A 598 48.89 -7.48 -19.95
N LEU A 599 48.42 -8.26 -20.92
CA LEU A 599 47.32 -9.22 -20.72
C LEU A 599 47.72 -10.38 -19.78
N LEU A 600 46.87 -10.68 -18.80
CA LEU A 600 46.97 -11.90 -17.98
C LEU A 600 45.82 -12.85 -18.31
N ALA A 601 46.12 -13.95 -19.01
CA ALA A 601 45.13 -15.01 -19.27
C ALA A 601 44.66 -15.65 -17.95
N CYS A 602 43.35 -15.81 -17.79
CA CYS A 602 42.75 -16.48 -16.64
C CYS A 602 41.46 -17.23 -17.02
N THR A 603 41.14 -18.30 -16.31
CA THR A 603 39.83 -18.93 -16.34
C THR A 603 39.01 -18.43 -15.16
N VAL A 604 37.96 -17.66 -15.43
CA VAL A 604 36.96 -17.26 -14.44
C VAL A 604 36.10 -18.48 -14.11
N VAL A 605 35.99 -18.81 -12.83
CA VAL A 605 35.13 -19.89 -12.32
C VAL A 605 34.10 -19.29 -11.37
N ASP A 606 32.90 -19.10 -11.89
CA ASP A 606 31.72 -18.53 -11.21
C ASP A 606 30.71 -19.65 -10.93
N GLU A 607 30.14 -19.68 -9.72
CA GLU A 607 29.11 -20.63 -9.28
C GLU A 607 27.91 -20.71 -10.24
N LYS A 608 27.56 -19.61 -10.91
CA LYS A 608 26.36 -19.47 -11.77
C LYS A 608 26.63 -19.70 -13.27
N ASN A 609 27.85 -19.44 -13.71
CA ASN A 609 28.22 -19.33 -15.14
C ASN A 609 29.29 -20.34 -15.60
N GLY A 610 29.90 -21.11 -14.70
CA GLY A 610 30.87 -22.16 -15.06
C GLY A 610 32.29 -21.63 -15.30
N ARG A 611 33.06 -22.33 -16.15
CA ARG A 611 34.46 -21.99 -16.47
C ARG A 611 34.54 -21.20 -17.77
N LEU A 612 34.95 -19.93 -17.70
CA LEU A 612 35.07 -19.04 -18.85
C LEU A 612 36.51 -18.49 -18.97
N SER A 613 37.16 -18.71 -20.11
CA SER A 613 38.50 -18.18 -20.38
C SER A 613 38.41 -16.71 -20.80
N ARG A 614 39.15 -15.82 -20.11
CA ARG A 614 39.21 -14.38 -20.36
C ARG A 614 40.63 -13.85 -20.16
N PHE A 615 40.85 -12.59 -20.54
CA PHE A 615 42.07 -11.87 -20.17
C PHE A 615 41.74 -10.82 -19.10
N LEU A 616 42.52 -10.82 -18.03
CA LEU A 616 42.51 -9.79 -16.99
C LEU A 616 43.41 -8.62 -17.42
N VAL A 617 42.80 -7.44 -17.46
CA VAL A 617 43.46 -6.14 -17.64
C VAL A 617 43.19 -5.30 -16.40
N THR A 618 44.19 -4.58 -15.92
CA THR A 618 44.08 -3.66 -14.78
C THR A 618 44.50 -2.28 -15.20
N ASP A 619 43.55 -1.35 -15.21
CA ASP A 619 43.80 0.08 -15.34
C ASP A 619 44.21 0.68 -13.97
N GLN A 620 44.48 1.99 -13.90
CA GLN A 620 44.71 2.75 -12.68
C GLN A 620 43.52 2.67 -11.69
N PHE A 621 42.28 2.63 -12.19
CA PHE A 621 41.07 2.66 -11.36
C PHE A 621 40.14 1.46 -11.55
N GLN A 622 40.26 0.71 -12.65
CA GLN A 622 39.36 -0.38 -13.01
C GLN A 622 40.02 -1.76 -13.15
N LEU A 623 39.31 -2.80 -12.72
CA LEU A 623 39.53 -4.19 -13.09
C LEU A 623 38.64 -4.50 -14.29
N ILE A 624 39.24 -4.88 -15.42
CA ILE A 624 38.54 -5.16 -16.67
C ILE A 624 38.82 -6.62 -17.07
N LEU A 625 37.76 -7.40 -17.32
CA LEU A 625 37.87 -8.73 -17.95
C LEU A 625 37.41 -8.63 -19.39
N VAL A 626 38.27 -9.01 -20.33
CA VAL A 626 38.03 -8.90 -21.77
C VAL A 626 38.03 -10.27 -22.48
N GLU A 627 37.26 -10.35 -23.55
CA GLU A 627 37.30 -11.43 -24.55
C GLU A 627 37.82 -10.84 -25.88
N PRO A 628 38.71 -11.53 -26.62
CA PRO A 628 39.28 -10.99 -27.87
C PRO A 628 38.21 -10.86 -28.97
N ASP A 629 38.23 -9.78 -29.75
CA ASP A 629 37.27 -9.59 -30.84
C ASP A 629 37.63 -10.46 -32.06
N SER A 630 36.68 -11.30 -32.45
CA SER A 630 36.69 -12.09 -33.69
C SER A 630 36.84 -11.26 -34.98
N ARG A 631 36.48 -9.96 -34.97
CA ARG A 631 36.44 -9.10 -36.16
C ARG A 631 37.68 -8.21 -36.33
N ARG A 632 38.46 -7.98 -35.28
CA ARG A 632 39.60 -7.05 -35.28
C ARG A 632 40.76 -7.57 -34.43
N LEU A 633 41.84 -7.97 -35.10
CA LEU A 633 43.10 -8.32 -34.43
C LEU A 633 43.60 -7.14 -33.58
N GLY A 634 44.00 -7.44 -32.33
CA GLY A 634 44.44 -6.44 -31.36
C GLY A 634 43.33 -5.74 -30.58
N TRP A 635 42.05 -6.03 -30.83
CA TRP A 635 40.92 -5.47 -30.08
C TRP A 635 40.25 -6.50 -29.17
N ALA A 636 39.60 -6.01 -28.12
CA ALA A 636 38.89 -6.82 -27.13
C ALA A 636 37.52 -6.22 -26.82
N ILE A 637 36.54 -7.09 -26.60
CA ILE A 637 35.22 -6.72 -26.09
C ILE A 637 35.26 -6.86 -24.57
N VAL A 638 34.88 -5.79 -23.87
CA VAL A 638 34.78 -5.74 -22.41
C VAL A 638 33.59 -6.56 -21.94
N ARG A 639 33.80 -7.45 -20.96
CA ARG A 639 32.76 -8.35 -20.43
C ARG A 639 32.42 -8.14 -18.98
N PHE A 640 33.30 -7.50 -18.24
CA PHE A 640 33.10 -7.14 -16.85
C PHE A 640 34.05 -5.99 -16.51
N VAL A 641 33.52 -4.98 -15.82
CA VAL A 641 34.27 -3.85 -15.27
C VAL A 641 33.86 -3.70 -13.80
N CYS A 642 34.82 -3.45 -12.92
CA CYS A 642 34.52 -2.95 -11.57
C CYS A 642 35.62 -2.01 -11.08
N GLN A 643 35.29 -1.14 -10.13
CA GLN A 643 36.27 -0.24 -9.51
C GLN A 643 37.21 -1.05 -8.61
N LEU A 644 38.53 -0.82 -8.74
CA LEU A 644 39.56 -1.56 -8.00
C LEU A 644 39.44 -1.42 -6.48
N GLN A 645 38.73 -0.40 -5.98
CA GLN A 645 38.49 -0.22 -4.55
C GLN A 645 37.56 -1.29 -3.95
N ASP A 646 36.53 -1.74 -4.67
CA ASP A 646 35.48 -2.62 -4.14
C ASP A 646 35.85 -4.11 -4.26
N VAL A 647 37.00 -4.38 -4.89
CA VAL A 647 37.58 -5.71 -5.07
C VAL A 647 38.22 -6.20 -3.77
N GLN A 648 37.73 -7.29 -3.20
CA GLN A 648 38.43 -8.10 -2.22
C GLN A 648 39.15 -9.26 -2.93
N VAL A 649 40.42 -9.52 -2.60
CA VAL A 649 41.24 -10.59 -3.20
C VAL A 649 41.80 -11.50 -2.12
N SER A 650 41.28 -12.71 -2.02
CA SER A 650 41.79 -13.76 -1.11
C SER A 650 42.46 -14.88 -1.92
N PRO A 651 43.70 -15.29 -1.59
CA PRO A 651 44.32 -16.46 -2.20
C PRO A 651 43.60 -17.73 -1.69
N THR A 652 43.39 -18.71 -2.57
CA THR A 652 42.86 -20.03 -2.15
C THR A 652 43.90 -21.12 -2.36
N ASP A 653 44.44 -21.25 -3.57
CA ASP A 653 45.59 -22.09 -3.89
C ASP A 653 46.71 -21.29 -4.59
N ASN A 654 47.88 -21.91 -4.75
CA ASN A 654 49.02 -21.34 -5.48
C ASN A 654 48.73 -20.96 -6.95
N ARG A 655 47.57 -21.34 -7.51
CA ARG A 655 47.14 -21.00 -8.89
C ARG A 655 45.79 -20.29 -8.95
N THR A 656 45.17 -19.93 -7.81
CA THR A 656 43.79 -19.43 -7.76
C THR A 656 43.61 -18.23 -6.83
N LEU A 657 43.02 -17.16 -7.38
CA LEU A 657 42.57 -15.99 -6.62
C LEU A 657 41.06 -15.99 -6.52
N HIS A 658 40.52 -15.95 -5.30
CA HIS A 658 39.14 -15.61 -5.05
C HIS A 658 39.00 -14.10 -5.19
N VAL A 659 38.04 -13.65 -6.00
CA VAL A 659 37.79 -12.23 -6.26
C VAL A 659 36.32 -11.96 -5.99
N VAL A 660 36.07 -11.16 -4.95
CA VAL A 660 34.73 -10.72 -4.53
C VAL A 660 34.63 -9.22 -4.75
N VAL A 661 33.49 -8.73 -5.23
CA VAL A 661 33.24 -7.30 -5.43
C VAL A 661 31.99 -6.88 -4.68
N GLU A 662 32.13 -5.87 -3.82
CA GLU A 662 31.09 -5.37 -2.94
C GLU A 662 30.89 -3.87 -3.14
N ASP A 663 30.14 -3.49 -4.18
CA ASP A 663 29.72 -2.11 -4.44
C ASP A 663 29.06 -1.50 -3.19
N VAL A 664 29.47 -0.28 -2.82
CA VAL A 664 28.88 0.53 -1.73
C VAL A 664 27.36 0.55 -1.80
N LYS A 665 26.77 0.64 -3.01
CA LYS A 665 25.33 0.64 -3.24
C LYS A 665 24.62 -0.64 -2.78
N MET A 666 25.34 -1.78 -2.80
CA MET A 666 24.82 -3.09 -2.38
C MET A 666 24.94 -3.29 -0.86
N ARG A 667 25.95 -2.71 -0.20
CA ARG A 667 26.16 -2.86 1.27
C ARG A 667 24.96 -2.36 2.09
N PHE A 668 24.23 -1.36 1.59
CA PHE A 668 23.01 -0.83 2.20
C PHE A 668 21.74 -1.66 1.93
N GLN A 669 21.82 -2.73 1.14
CA GLN A 669 20.74 -3.69 0.98
C GLN A 669 21.07 -4.94 1.79
N GLN A 670 20.41 -5.12 2.94
CA GLN A 670 20.66 -6.18 3.93
C GLN A 670 20.31 -7.63 3.45
N ALA A 671 20.32 -7.87 2.13
CA ALA A 671 20.05 -9.15 1.47
C ALA A 671 20.89 -9.39 0.19
N ALA A 672 21.85 -8.52 -0.14
CA ALA A 672 22.59 -8.61 -1.41
C ALA A 672 23.76 -9.63 -1.34
N LYS A 673 23.81 -10.59 -2.29
CA LYS A 673 25.05 -11.34 -2.61
C LYS A 673 26.01 -10.37 -3.35
N PRO A 674 27.35 -10.43 -3.13
CA PRO A 674 28.33 -9.65 -3.88
C PRO A 674 28.08 -9.63 -5.40
N SER A 675 28.35 -8.48 -6.03
CA SER A 675 28.04 -8.22 -7.45
C SER A 675 28.91 -9.04 -8.40
N PHE A 676 30.09 -9.45 -7.96
CA PHE A 676 30.93 -10.45 -8.60
C PHE A 676 31.59 -11.30 -7.52
N ASP A 677 31.60 -12.61 -7.72
CA ASP A 677 32.06 -13.60 -6.73
C ASP A 677 32.57 -14.82 -7.50
N ALA A 678 33.88 -14.86 -7.78
CA ALA A 678 34.46 -15.85 -8.67
C ALA A 678 35.92 -16.21 -8.33
N LYS A 679 36.31 -17.44 -8.69
CA LYS A 679 37.68 -17.93 -8.60
C LYS A 679 38.39 -17.74 -9.94
N LEU A 680 39.34 -16.81 -10.00
CA LEU A 680 40.25 -16.66 -11.14
C LEU A 680 41.35 -17.71 -11.05
N VAL A 681 41.32 -18.68 -11.96
CA VAL A 681 42.35 -19.73 -12.11
C VAL A 681 43.37 -19.28 -13.15
N PHE A 682 44.66 -19.39 -12.84
CA PHE A 682 45.76 -19.06 -13.73
C PHE A 682 46.58 -20.32 -14.03
N ASP A 683 47.19 -20.39 -15.21
CA ASP A 683 47.98 -21.57 -15.61
C ASP A 683 49.16 -21.80 -14.65
N ASP A 684 49.83 -20.72 -14.24
CA ASP A 684 51.03 -20.74 -13.41
C ASP A 684 50.91 -19.86 -12.17
N HIS A 685 51.60 -20.28 -11.10
CA HIS A 685 51.76 -19.50 -9.86
C HIS A 685 52.34 -18.10 -10.10
N ILE A 686 53.23 -17.95 -11.08
CA ILE A 686 53.82 -16.64 -11.44
C ILE A 686 52.74 -15.68 -11.96
N ARG A 687 51.83 -16.16 -12.83
CA ARG A 687 50.70 -15.36 -13.36
C ARG A 687 49.71 -15.02 -12.25
N CYS A 688 49.40 -15.99 -11.38
CA CYS A 688 48.55 -15.80 -10.18
C CYS A 688 49.11 -14.69 -9.26
N MET A 689 50.39 -14.76 -8.92
CA MET A 689 51.04 -13.77 -8.05
C MET A 689 51.17 -12.39 -8.70
N ALA A 690 51.44 -12.32 -10.02
CA ALA A 690 51.45 -11.07 -10.77
C ALA A 690 50.06 -10.41 -10.77
N ALA A 691 48.98 -11.17 -11.00
CA ALA A 691 47.61 -10.68 -10.91
C ALA A 691 47.30 -10.14 -9.49
N LYS A 692 47.65 -10.90 -8.44
CA LYS A 692 47.46 -10.48 -7.04
C LYS A 692 48.19 -9.18 -6.72
N GLN A 693 49.44 -9.03 -7.18
CA GLN A 693 50.23 -7.81 -6.98
C GLN A 693 49.63 -6.61 -7.73
N ARG A 694 49.20 -6.79 -8.99
CA ARG A 694 48.55 -5.72 -9.78
C ARG A 694 47.26 -5.24 -9.13
N LEU A 695 46.35 -6.15 -8.78
CA LEU A 695 45.11 -5.81 -8.09
C LEU A 695 45.37 -5.13 -6.74
N SER A 696 46.37 -5.59 -5.98
CA SER A 696 46.75 -4.98 -4.70
C SER A 696 47.37 -3.58 -4.85
N ARG A 697 48.20 -3.35 -5.87
CA ARG A 697 48.79 -2.03 -6.18
C ARG A 697 47.71 -1.08 -6.68
N GLY A 698 46.84 -1.54 -7.59
CA GLY A 698 45.70 -0.79 -8.13
C GLY A 698 44.71 -0.36 -7.05
N LYS A 699 44.26 -1.28 -6.18
CA LYS A 699 43.38 -0.95 -5.04
C LYS A 699 44.00 0.10 -4.10
N ARG A 700 45.30 0.01 -3.81
CA ARG A 700 46.02 1.03 -3.01
C ARG A 700 46.08 2.38 -3.74
N SER A 701 46.36 2.38 -5.05
CA SER A 701 46.43 3.60 -5.86
C SER A 701 45.07 4.30 -5.96
N SER A 702 44.00 3.55 -6.27
CA SER A 702 42.62 4.05 -6.32
C SER A 702 42.15 4.59 -4.97
N ARG A 703 42.46 3.89 -3.86
CA ARG A 703 42.18 4.40 -2.50
C ARG A 703 42.94 5.68 -2.19
N ALA A 704 44.24 5.75 -2.49
CA ALA A 704 45.06 6.94 -2.25
C ALA A 704 44.56 8.14 -3.07
N PHE A 705 44.12 7.91 -4.31
CA PHE A 705 43.53 8.93 -5.16
C PHE A 705 42.21 9.46 -4.57
N LYS A 706 41.25 8.59 -4.21
CA LYS A 706 40.01 9.06 -3.55
C LYS A 706 40.27 9.74 -2.21
N LEU A 707 41.20 9.25 -1.39
CA LEU A 707 41.63 9.93 -0.16
C LEU A 707 42.23 11.31 -0.45
N SER A 708 42.92 11.50 -1.58
CA SER A 708 43.42 12.82 -2.00
C SER A 708 42.30 13.77 -2.46
N LEU A 709 41.24 13.27 -3.11
CA LEU A 709 40.03 14.06 -3.41
C LEU A 709 39.25 14.44 -2.15
N VAL A 710 39.18 13.55 -1.15
CA VAL A 710 38.60 13.85 0.17
C VAL A 710 39.47 14.85 0.95
N ALA A 711 40.80 14.77 0.82
CA ALA A 711 41.70 15.77 1.36
C ALA A 711 41.53 17.15 0.69
N GLU A 712 41.34 17.18 -0.63
CA GLU A 712 41.00 18.40 -1.41
C GLU A 712 39.67 19.01 -0.94
N LEU A 713 38.62 18.18 -0.78
CA LEU A 713 37.32 18.58 -0.23
C LEU A 713 37.43 19.18 1.17
N PHE A 714 38.34 18.65 2.01
CA PHE A 714 38.67 19.20 3.32
C PHE A 714 39.78 20.27 3.28
N GLY A 715 40.14 20.82 2.12
CA GLY A 715 41.09 21.93 1.98
C GLY A 715 42.55 21.63 2.36
N MET A 716 42.94 20.36 2.42
CA MET A 716 44.34 19.95 2.62
C MET A 716 45.09 19.93 1.27
N ARG A 717 46.34 20.40 1.26
CA ARG A 717 47.21 20.26 0.09
C ARG A 717 47.68 18.80 -0.03
N PRO A 718 47.60 18.15 -1.20
CA PRO A 718 48.03 16.76 -1.36
C PRO A 718 49.56 16.64 -1.18
N GLN A 719 50.00 15.71 -0.33
CA GLN A 719 51.41 15.35 -0.22
C GLN A 719 51.84 14.56 -1.46
N GLN A 720 52.81 15.08 -2.21
CA GLN A 720 53.39 14.40 -3.38
C GLN A 720 54.30 13.24 -2.93
N GLN A 721 53.70 12.09 -2.61
CA GLN A 721 54.47 10.84 -2.50
C GLN A 721 54.85 10.36 -3.90
N GLN A 722 56.16 10.25 -4.16
CA GLN A 722 56.69 9.75 -5.43
C GLN A 722 56.40 8.26 -5.59
N VAL A 723 55.45 7.90 -6.47
CA VAL A 723 55.28 6.53 -6.94
C VAL A 723 56.25 6.30 -8.09
N GLU A 724 57.43 5.74 -7.79
CA GLU A 724 58.40 5.37 -8.82
C GLU A 724 57.82 4.32 -9.79
N GLY A 725 58.18 4.45 -11.08
CA GLY A 725 57.92 3.43 -12.10
C GLY A 725 56.45 3.27 -12.51
N VAL A 726 55.95 4.22 -13.31
CA VAL A 726 54.85 4.03 -14.28
C VAL A 726 55.16 4.83 -15.55
N SER A 727 55.23 4.17 -16.71
CA SER A 727 55.38 4.81 -18.01
C SER A 727 54.04 5.37 -18.52
N ARG A 728 54.06 6.56 -19.13
CA ARG A 728 52.85 7.17 -19.72
C ARG A 728 52.47 6.46 -21.04
N HIS A 729 51.56 5.50 -20.97
CA HIS A 729 50.80 5.03 -22.12
C HIS A 729 49.31 5.02 -21.80
N SER A 730 48.64 6.16 -22.03
CA SER A 730 47.19 6.20 -22.20
C SER A 730 46.80 5.50 -23.49
N LEU A 731 45.63 4.84 -23.50
CA LEU A 731 45.05 4.25 -24.69
C LEU A 731 44.39 5.37 -25.53
N PRO A 732 44.73 5.53 -26.83
CA PRO A 732 44.09 6.54 -27.66
C PRO A 732 42.73 6.04 -28.17
N CYS A 733 41.64 6.57 -27.59
CA CYS A 733 40.32 6.47 -28.20
C CYS A 733 40.19 7.55 -29.30
N HIS A 734 39.86 7.15 -30.53
CA HIS A 734 39.64 8.09 -31.63
C HIS A 734 38.19 8.60 -31.62
N SER A 735 37.93 9.66 -30.85
CA SER A 735 36.76 10.51 -31.07
C SER A 735 36.99 11.39 -32.31
N ALA A 736 36.01 11.43 -33.22
CA ALA A 736 36.11 12.20 -34.45
C ALA A 736 35.55 13.61 -34.23
N THR A 737 36.43 14.58 -33.97
CA THR A 737 36.08 16.01 -33.91
C THR A 737 36.92 16.81 -34.90
N ALA A 738 36.27 17.29 -35.96
CA ALA A 738 36.79 18.36 -36.80
C ALA A 738 36.19 19.68 -36.30
N SER A 739 37.02 20.58 -35.77
CA SER A 739 36.63 21.90 -35.29
C SER A 739 37.12 22.98 -36.25
N LEU A 740 36.34 24.06 -36.43
CA LEU A 740 36.83 25.45 -36.59
C LEU A 740 35.70 26.50 -36.71
N SER A 741 35.88 27.59 -35.96
CA SER A 741 35.46 29.00 -36.21
C SER A 741 34.04 29.39 -36.70
N MET A 742 33.36 30.16 -35.84
CA MET A 742 32.63 31.43 -36.09
C MET A 742 32.23 31.83 -37.53
N GLU A 743 30.95 32.21 -37.72
CA GLU A 743 30.52 33.63 -37.80
C GLU A 743 28.98 33.79 -37.76
N GLU A 744 28.48 35.01 -37.52
CA GLU A 744 27.03 35.34 -37.55
C GLU A 744 26.57 35.86 -38.92
N LYS A 745 25.39 35.41 -39.43
CA LYS A 745 24.21 36.27 -39.71
C LYS A 745 23.02 35.53 -40.35
N ARG A 746 21.85 36.18 -40.27
CA ARG A 746 20.49 35.77 -40.67
C ARG A 746 20.16 36.17 -42.14
N PRO A 747 18.93 36.00 -42.71
CA PRO A 747 17.85 34.99 -42.53
C PRO A 747 17.23 34.48 -43.88
N ARG A 748 16.08 33.78 -43.75
CA ARG A 748 14.98 33.55 -44.73
C ARG A 748 15.07 32.28 -45.58
N GLY A 749 13.97 31.52 -45.58
CA GLY A 749 13.82 30.28 -46.34
C GLY A 749 12.68 30.32 -47.35
N ALA A 750 12.47 29.18 -48.01
CA ALA A 750 11.28 28.85 -48.79
C ALA A 750 11.09 27.32 -48.80
N THR A 751 9.86 26.86 -49.03
CA THR A 751 9.43 25.46 -49.21
C THR A 751 9.09 25.21 -50.70
N PRO A 752 8.54 24.06 -51.11
CA PRO A 752 9.04 22.69 -50.92
C PRO A 752 9.04 21.82 -52.21
N GLY A 753 9.81 20.72 -52.19
CA GLY A 753 9.32 19.41 -52.63
C GLY A 753 9.53 18.93 -54.08
N SER A 754 9.40 17.60 -54.23
CA SER A 754 9.27 16.83 -55.49
C SER A 754 10.55 16.72 -56.38
N VAL A 755 10.77 15.71 -57.24
CA VAL A 755 10.23 14.33 -57.45
C VAL A 755 11.14 13.58 -58.46
N GLN A 756 10.98 12.26 -58.65
CA GLN A 756 11.48 11.42 -59.78
C GLN A 756 13.01 11.11 -59.88
N GLN A 757 13.52 10.11 -60.65
CA GLN A 757 13.06 8.77 -61.13
C GLN A 757 14.17 8.15 -62.05
N LEU A 758 13.88 6.97 -62.66
CA LEU A 758 14.40 6.38 -63.94
C LEU A 758 15.59 5.39 -63.79
N ARG A 759 15.75 4.28 -64.55
CA ARG A 759 15.01 3.48 -65.59
C ARG A 759 15.86 2.18 -65.90
N VAL A 760 15.52 1.10 -66.65
CA VAL A 760 14.33 0.32 -67.16
C VAL A 760 14.92 -0.90 -67.96
N LEU A 761 14.30 -2.01 -68.40
CA LEU A 761 12.89 -2.49 -68.47
C LEU A 761 12.67 -3.76 -67.60
N ALA A 762 12.39 -5.03 -67.98
CA ALA A 762 12.07 -5.81 -69.21
C ALA A 762 11.52 -7.22 -68.79
N LEU A 763 10.78 -8.05 -69.53
CA LEU A 763 9.86 -7.98 -70.70
C LEU A 763 9.06 -9.32 -70.78
N ASN A 764 7.75 -9.29 -71.08
CA ASN A 764 6.88 -10.35 -71.68
C ASN A 764 6.68 -11.72 -70.94
N ASP A 765 5.57 -12.50 -71.07
CA ASP A 765 4.28 -12.34 -71.82
C ASP A 765 3.09 -13.22 -71.31
N SER A 766 1.85 -12.85 -71.71
CA SER A 766 0.61 -13.63 -72.03
C SER A 766 -0.18 -14.60 -71.07
N SER A 767 -1.44 -14.20 -70.77
CA SER A 767 -2.78 -14.86 -70.99
C SER A 767 -3.40 -16.09 -70.22
N ASP A 768 -4.68 -15.90 -69.81
CA ASP A 768 -5.90 -16.78 -69.85
C ASP A 768 -6.02 -18.09 -68.98
N ALA A 769 -7.19 -18.63 -68.54
CA ALA A 769 -8.65 -18.36 -68.74
C ALA A 769 -9.57 -18.75 -67.52
N SER A 770 -10.91 -18.70 -67.68
CA SER A 770 -12.02 -18.98 -66.72
C SER A 770 -12.49 -20.49 -66.65
N ILE A 771 -13.49 -21.00 -65.90
CA ILE A 771 -14.99 -20.79 -65.87
C ILE A 771 -15.66 -21.58 -64.69
N PRO A 772 -16.77 -21.12 -64.05
CA PRO A 772 -17.75 -21.92 -63.24
C PRO A 772 -19.09 -22.20 -64.00
N PRO A 773 -19.99 -23.16 -63.63
CA PRO A 773 -21.11 -22.83 -62.69
C PRO A 773 -21.92 -24.00 -61.98
N ASP A 774 -22.70 -23.61 -60.96
CA ASP A 774 -24.12 -23.92 -60.63
C ASP A 774 -24.73 -25.35 -60.35
N PRO A 775 -25.92 -25.42 -59.68
CA PRO A 775 -26.42 -26.63 -58.97
C PRO A 775 -27.79 -27.16 -59.46
N GLU A 776 -28.29 -28.28 -58.88
CA GLU A 776 -29.73 -28.55 -58.83
C GLU A 776 -30.17 -29.48 -57.67
N SER A 777 -31.49 -29.70 -57.58
CA SER A 777 -32.28 -30.37 -56.52
C SER A 777 -32.27 -31.92 -56.65
N ASP A 778 -32.99 -32.75 -55.88
CA ASP A 778 -34.19 -32.49 -55.07
C ASP A 778 -34.37 -33.39 -53.83
N THR A 779 -35.35 -32.95 -53.03
CA THR A 779 -35.83 -33.42 -51.74
C THR A 779 -36.52 -34.79 -51.75
N PHE A 780 -36.46 -35.49 -50.61
CA PHE A 780 -37.43 -36.53 -50.29
C PHE A 780 -37.93 -36.42 -48.83
N PHE A 781 -39.16 -35.93 -48.69
CA PHE A 781 -40.04 -35.96 -47.52
C PHE A 781 -39.59 -35.34 -46.17
N LYS A 782 -40.08 -34.12 -45.96
CA LYS A 782 -40.37 -33.54 -44.64
C LYS A 782 -41.27 -34.46 -43.80
N ASN A 783 -41.09 -34.48 -42.47
CA ASN A 783 -42.10 -34.06 -41.49
C ASN A 783 -41.74 -34.48 -40.04
N LYS A 784 -40.99 -33.63 -39.31
CA LYS A 784 -41.12 -33.55 -37.84
C LYS A 784 -40.68 -32.24 -37.18
N SER A 785 -40.29 -31.21 -37.95
CA SER A 785 -40.07 -29.86 -37.44
C SER A 785 -41.35 -29.01 -37.56
N ARG A 786 -41.97 -28.67 -36.42
CA ARG A 786 -42.93 -27.56 -36.30
C ARG A 786 -43.21 -27.15 -34.84
N MET A 787 -42.14 -26.86 -34.08
CA MET A 787 -42.20 -26.13 -32.80
C MET A 787 -40.83 -25.72 -32.21
N ALA A 788 -39.71 -26.05 -32.87
CA ALA A 788 -38.35 -25.84 -32.35
C ALA A 788 -37.53 -24.76 -33.08
N GLU A 789 -38.10 -24.09 -34.09
CA GLU A 789 -37.33 -23.28 -35.06
C GLU A 789 -37.33 -21.77 -34.77
N GLU A 790 -38.11 -21.26 -33.81
CA GLU A 790 -38.20 -19.81 -33.53
C GLU A 790 -37.19 -19.29 -32.48
N ASN A 791 -36.40 -20.17 -31.84
CA ASN A 791 -35.37 -19.79 -30.85
C ASN A 791 -33.93 -20.17 -31.28
N LEU A 792 -33.70 -20.53 -32.55
CA LEU A 792 -32.38 -20.96 -33.06
C LEU A 792 -31.70 -19.96 -34.02
N ALA A 793 -32.32 -18.81 -34.26
CA ALA A 793 -31.90 -17.84 -35.29
C ALA A 793 -30.87 -16.79 -34.83
N SER A 794 -30.31 -16.92 -33.61
CA SER A 794 -29.43 -15.89 -33.00
C SER A 794 -28.18 -16.43 -32.29
N SER A 795 -27.91 -17.73 -32.32
CA SER A 795 -26.89 -18.39 -31.48
C SER A 795 -25.65 -18.92 -32.23
N SER A 796 -25.59 -18.82 -33.56
CA SER A 796 -24.66 -19.59 -34.41
C SER A 796 -23.27 -18.96 -34.66
N THR A 797 -22.67 -18.28 -33.66
CA THR A 797 -21.36 -17.59 -33.83
C THR A 797 -20.31 -17.85 -32.73
N ASN A 798 -20.73 -18.17 -31.49
CA ASN A 798 -19.85 -18.12 -30.32
C ASN A 798 -18.99 -19.38 -30.09
N ASP A 799 -19.36 -20.56 -30.65
CA ASP A 799 -18.61 -21.82 -30.45
C ASP A 799 -17.23 -21.87 -31.14
N SER A 800 -16.86 -20.82 -31.88
CA SER A 800 -15.65 -20.74 -32.72
C SER A 800 -14.35 -20.37 -31.98
N LEU A 801 -14.36 -20.23 -30.65
CA LEU A 801 -13.19 -19.87 -29.84
C LEU A 801 -12.58 -21.10 -29.13
N PRO A 802 -11.26 -21.32 -29.21
CA PRO A 802 -10.59 -22.36 -28.44
C PRO A 802 -10.57 -22.03 -26.95
N PRO A 803 -10.83 -23.00 -26.06
CA PRO A 803 -10.60 -22.84 -24.63
C PRO A 803 -9.12 -22.66 -24.28
N CYS A 804 -8.85 -21.70 -23.40
CA CYS A 804 -7.54 -21.38 -22.84
C CYS A 804 -7.41 -21.96 -21.43
N LEU A 805 -6.47 -22.88 -21.24
CA LEU A 805 -6.21 -23.57 -19.98
C LEU A 805 -4.96 -23.00 -19.29
N ILE A 806 -5.13 -22.29 -18.18
CA ILE A 806 -4.02 -21.81 -17.34
C ILE A 806 -3.73 -22.85 -16.26
N VAL A 807 -2.54 -23.45 -16.28
CA VAL A 807 -2.13 -24.49 -15.34
C VAL A 807 -1.39 -23.86 -14.16
N LEU A 808 -2.05 -23.80 -13.00
CA LEU A 808 -1.52 -23.30 -11.72
C LEU A 808 -1.22 -24.47 -10.76
N GLY A 809 -0.59 -24.16 -9.62
CA GLY A 809 -0.22 -25.16 -8.60
C GLY A 809 1.13 -24.83 -7.95
N MET A 810 1.41 -25.44 -6.80
CA MET A 810 2.66 -25.22 -6.05
C MET A 810 3.92 -25.69 -6.81
N ALA A 811 5.09 -25.25 -6.36
CA ALA A 811 6.35 -25.85 -6.77
C ALA A 811 6.37 -27.36 -6.44
N GLY A 812 6.70 -28.20 -7.42
CA GLY A 812 6.76 -29.66 -7.25
C GLY A 812 5.44 -30.43 -7.40
N SER A 813 4.28 -29.77 -7.61
CA SER A 813 3.02 -30.48 -7.86
C SER A 813 2.92 -31.14 -9.24
N GLY A 814 3.78 -30.72 -10.18
CA GLY A 814 3.98 -31.39 -11.48
C GLY A 814 3.34 -30.69 -12.69
N LYS A 815 3.06 -29.38 -12.63
CA LYS A 815 2.49 -28.55 -13.72
C LYS A 815 3.01 -28.91 -15.13
N SER A 816 4.31 -28.76 -15.37
CA SER A 816 4.92 -29.03 -16.70
C SER A 816 4.81 -30.49 -17.15
N SER A 817 4.80 -31.45 -16.22
CA SER A 817 4.57 -32.86 -16.52
C SER A 817 3.11 -33.14 -16.86
N PHE A 818 2.17 -32.45 -16.19
CA PHE A 818 0.74 -32.50 -16.52
C PHE A 818 0.49 -31.90 -17.92
N VAL A 819 1.10 -30.75 -18.25
CA VAL A 819 1.04 -30.14 -19.60
C VAL A 819 1.62 -31.09 -20.66
N GLN A 820 2.79 -31.69 -20.41
CA GLN A 820 3.40 -32.69 -21.29
C GLN A 820 2.46 -33.89 -21.54
N ARG A 821 1.81 -34.41 -20.49
CA ARG A 821 0.88 -35.55 -20.61
C ARG A 821 -0.42 -35.16 -21.32
N LEU A 822 -0.98 -33.98 -21.03
CA LEU A 822 -2.19 -33.46 -21.67
C LEU A 822 -1.96 -33.27 -23.18
N SER A 823 -0.83 -32.67 -23.55
CA SER A 823 -0.38 -32.58 -24.94
C SER A 823 -0.28 -33.96 -25.60
N SER A 824 0.39 -34.92 -24.95
CA SER A 824 0.53 -36.29 -25.47
C SER A 824 -0.82 -36.99 -25.68
N HIS A 825 -1.78 -36.80 -24.76
CA HIS A 825 -3.13 -37.39 -24.83
C HIS A 825 -3.98 -36.75 -25.94
N LEU A 826 -3.89 -35.42 -26.11
CA LEU A 826 -4.55 -34.71 -27.21
C LEU A 826 -3.97 -35.16 -28.57
N HIS A 827 -2.64 -35.27 -28.70
CA HIS A 827 -2.01 -35.77 -29.92
C HIS A 827 -2.44 -37.21 -30.25
N ALA A 828 -2.61 -38.08 -29.26
CA ALA A 828 -3.15 -39.44 -29.46
C ALA A 828 -4.60 -39.41 -30.01
N LYS A 829 -5.40 -38.40 -29.65
CA LYS A 829 -6.74 -38.13 -30.21
C LYS A 829 -6.71 -37.36 -31.55
N LYS A 830 -5.53 -37.14 -32.15
CA LYS A 830 -5.29 -36.32 -33.36
C LYS A 830 -5.64 -34.83 -33.19
N VAL A 831 -5.70 -34.35 -31.95
CA VAL A 831 -5.95 -32.95 -31.59
C VAL A 831 -4.62 -32.29 -31.26
N ILE A 832 -4.25 -31.21 -31.94
CA ILE A 832 -2.96 -30.52 -31.76
C ILE A 832 -3.18 -29.28 -30.89
N PRO A 833 -2.81 -29.27 -29.59
CA PRO A 833 -2.92 -28.07 -28.76
C PRO A 833 -1.84 -27.04 -29.11
N TYR A 834 -2.14 -25.78 -28.81
CA TYR A 834 -1.16 -24.70 -28.80
C TYR A 834 -0.55 -24.57 -27.40
N LEU A 835 0.76 -24.74 -27.27
CA LEU A 835 1.47 -24.79 -25.98
C LEU A 835 2.25 -23.50 -25.74
N VAL A 836 2.07 -22.89 -24.57
CA VAL A 836 2.77 -21.67 -24.16
C VAL A 836 3.50 -21.92 -22.84
N ASN A 837 4.81 -21.69 -22.80
CA ASN A 837 5.60 -21.69 -21.56
C ASN A 837 5.74 -20.26 -21.03
N LEU A 838 5.24 -20.02 -19.80
CA LEU A 838 5.42 -18.79 -19.05
C LEU A 838 6.41 -18.92 -17.88
N ASP A 839 7.05 -20.08 -17.67
CA ASP A 839 8.14 -20.23 -16.67
C ASP A 839 9.52 -19.89 -17.29
N PRO A 840 10.14 -18.76 -16.92
CA PRO A 840 11.43 -18.35 -17.45
C PRO A 840 12.62 -19.06 -16.77
N ALA A 841 12.41 -19.70 -15.62
CA ALA A 841 13.45 -20.35 -14.83
C ALA A 841 13.61 -21.86 -15.13
N THR A 842 12.71 -22.46 -15.92
CA THR A 842 12.86 -23.85 -16.38
C THR A 842 14.11 -24.06 -17.23
N GLY A 843 14.95 -25.04 -16.86
CA GLY A 843 16.16 -25.38 -17.62
C GLY A 843 15.82 -26.02 -18.98
N THR A 844 14.96 -27.04 -18.95
CA THR A 844 14.45 -27.75 -20.15
C THR A 844 12.94 -27.90 -20.04
N VAL A 845 12.19 -27.35 -20.99
CA VAL A 845 10.74 -27.55 -21.09
C VAL A 845 10.48 -28.96 -21.65
N PRO A 846 9.63 -29.81 -21.02
CA PRO A 846 9.47 -31.22 -21.38
C PRO A 846 8.51 -31.46 -22.57
N PHE A 847 8.00 -30.41 -23.19
CA PHE A 847 7.06 -30.42 -24.31
C PHE A 847 7.45 -29.37 -25.38
N PRO A 848 7.05 -29.52 -26.65
CA PRO A 848 7.34 -28.55 -27.70
C PRO A 848 6.46 -27.30 -27.57
N ALA A 849 6.91 -26.30 -26.82
CA ALA A 849 6.23 -25.01 -26.72
C ALA A 849 6.19 -24.29 -28.08
N ASN A 850 5.04 -23.68 -28.42
CA ASN A 850 4.89 -22.82 -29.60
C ASN A 850 5.28 -21.37 -29.32
N ILE A 851 5.15 -20.94 -28.05
CA ILE A 851 5.67 -19.68 -27.53
C ILE A 851 6.38 -20.00 -26.21
N ASP A 852 7.64 -19.61 -26.09
CA ASP A 852 8.43 -19.76 -24.86
C ASP A 852 8.92 -18.38 -24.40
N ILE A 853 8.57 -17.98 -23.18
CA ILE A 853 9.04 -16.74 -22.56
C ILE A 853 10.59 -16.63 -22.61
N ARG A 854 11.30 -17.75 -22.53
CA ARG A 854 12.78 -17.83 -22.46
C ARG A 854 13.48 -17.38 -23.74
N ASP A 855 12.79 -17.44 -24.89
CA ASP A 855 13.30 -16.90 -26.17
C ASP A 855 13.25 -15.37 -26.18
N THR A 856 12.21 -14.79 -25.56
CA THR A 856 12.00 -13.34 -25.50
C THR A 856 12.78 -12.66 -24.38
N VAL A 857 12.92 -13.32 -23.23
CA VAL A 857 13.55 -12.78 -22.01
C VAL A 857 14.40 -13.86 -21.36
N LYS A 858 15.72 -13.65 -21.35
CA LYS A 858 16.67 -14.61 -20.76
C LYS A 858 16.76 -14.40 -19.25
N TYR A 859 16.10 -15.28 -18.48
CA TYR A 859 16.11 -15.26 -17.02
C TYR A 859 17.48 -14.98 -16.37
N LYS A 860 18.54 -15.66 -16.86
CA LYS A 860 19.90 -15.46 -16.34
C LYS A 860 20.46 -14.05 -16.59
N SER A 861 20.11 -13.37 -17.69
CA SER A 861 20.56 -11.99 -17.92
C SER A 861 19.76 -11.01 -17.06
N VAL A 862 18.43 -11.15 -16.98
CA VAL A 862 17.59 -10.30 -16.11
C VAL A 862 18.04 -10.38 -14.64
N MET A 863 18.41 -11.58 -14.16
CA MET A 863 18.93 -11.77 -12.80
C MET A 863 20.33 -11.13 -12.57
N GLN A 864 21.10 -10.90 -13.64
CA GLN A 864 22.41 -10.23 -13.58
C GLN A 864 22.28 -8.70 -13.76
N GLU A 865 21.49 -8.28 -14.74
CA GLU A 865 21.25 -6.90 -15.16
C GLU A 865 20.55 -6.05 -14.09
N TYR A 866 19.53 -6.61 -13.44
CA TYR A 866 18.77 -5.93 -12.38
C TYR A 866 19.25 -6.32 -10.96
N GLY A 867 20.28 -7.17 -10.83
CA GLY A 867 20.83 -7.60 -9.54
C GLY A 867 19.88 -8.42 -8.65
N LEU A 868 18.82 -8.99 -9.21
CA LEU A 868 17.68 -9.53 -8.45
C LEU A 868 17.92 -10.95 -7.90
N GLY A 869 17.28 -11.25 -6.77
CA GLY A 869 17.07 -12.63 -6.32
C GLY A 869 16.14 -13.42 -7.28
N PRO A 870 16.14 -14.77 -7.22
CA PRO A 870 15.48 -15.62 -8.22
C PRO A 870 13.98 -15.30 -8.42
N ASN A 871 13.21 -15.16 -7.33
CA ASN A 871 11.78 -14.82 -7.42
C ASN A 871 11.55 -13.42 -8.05
N GLY A 872 12.42 -12.45 -7.75
CA GLY A 872 12.37 -11.11 -8.35
C GLY A 872 12.74 -11.11 -9.84
N ALA A 873 13.69 -11.95 -10.25
CA ALA A 873 14.02 -12.14 -11.66
C ALA A 873 12.88 -12.84 -12.43
N ILE A 874 12.18 -13.82 -11.86
CA ILE A 874 10.96 -14.41 -12.46
C ILE A 874 9.88 -13.33 -12.62
N LEU A 875 9.62 -12.53 -11.58
CA LEU A 875 8.66 -11.42 -11.62
C LEU A 875 9.00 -10.40 -12.71
N THR A 876 10.27 -10.04 -12.83
CA THR A 876 10.73 -9.06 -13.83
C THR A 876 10.66 -9.63 -15.24
N CYS A 877 10.93 -10.93 -15.43
CA CYS A 877 10.69 -11.60 -16.71
C CYS A 877 9.21 -11.58 -17.12
N LEU A 878 8.29 -11.87 -16.18
CA LEU A 878 6.85 -11.75 -16.42
C LEU A 878 6.42 -10.31 -16.72
N ASN A 879 6.95 -9.32 -16.00
CA ASN A 879 6.66 -7.90 -16.26
C ASN A 879 7.11 -7.48 -17.67
N LEU A 880 8.33 -7.85 -18.08
CA LEU A 880 8.86 -7.58 -19.42
C LEU A 880 8.03 -8.30 -20.51
N PHE A 881 7.67 -9.56 -20.30
CA PHE A 881 6.81 -10.32 -21.22
C PHE A 881 5.40 -9.71 -21.34
N CYS A 882 4.84 -9.24 -20.22
CA CYS A 882 3.53 -8.58 -20.18
C CYS A 882 3.45 -7.35 -21.10
N THR A 883 4.54 -6.57 -21.24
CA THR A 883 4.58 -5.42 -22.17
C THR A 883 4.37 -5.79 -23.64
N ARG A 884 4.57 -7.07 -24.01
CA ARG A 884 4.42 -7.59 -25.37
C ARG A 884 3.25 -8.57 -25.50
N PHE A 885 2.43 -8.73 -24.46
CA PHE A 885 1.40 -9.78 -24.44
C PHE A 885 0.33 -9.62 -25.54
N ASN A 886 0.07 -8.40 -26.00
CA ASN A 886 -0.81 -8.16 -27.16
C ASN A 886 -0.30 -8.88 -28.43
N GLN A 887 1.02 -9.03 -28.61
CA GLN A 887 1.60 -9.79 -29.73
C GLN A 887 1.36 -11.30 -29.59
N VAL A 888 1.16 -11.80 -28.36
CA VAL A 888 0.77 -13.20 -28.10
C VAL A 888 -0.70 -13.41 -28.47
N LEU A 889 -1.57 -12.45 -28.14
CA LEU A 889 -2.98 -12.45 -28.57
C LEU A 889 -3.09 -12.38 -30.11
N ASP A 890 -2.36 -11.48 -30.76
CA ASP A 890 -2.26 -11.40 -32.23
C ASP A 890 -1.86 -12.74 -32.89
N LEU A 891 -0.99 -13.51 -32.24
CA LEU A 891 -0.52 -14.81 -32.73
C LEU A 891 -1.54 -15.94 -32.51
N LEU A 892 -2.35 -15.85 -31.46
CA LEU A 892 -3.48 -16.75 -31.21
C LEU A 892 -4.62 -16.44 -32.20
N ASP A 893 -4.99 -15.18 -32.39
CA ASP A 893 -6.06 -14.75 -33.30
C ASP A 893 -5.78 -15.21 -34.74
N LYS A 894 -4.55 -15.03 -35.23
CA LYS A 894 -4.10 -15.50 -36.55
C LYS A 894 -4.14 -17.02 -36.73
N ARG A 895 -4.32 -17.79 -35.66
CA ARG A 895 -4.33 -19.26 -35.64
C ARG A 895 -5.61 -19.86 -35.04
N LYS A 896 -6.56 -19.03 -34.59
CA LYS A 896 -7.81 -19.41 -33.92
C LYS A 896 -8.60 -20.51 -34.65
N SER A 897 -8.61 -20.49 -35.99
CA SER A 897 -9.29 -21.49 -36.83
C SER A 897 -8.61 -22.87 -36.90
N PHE A 898 -7.35 -22.98 -36.44
CA PHE A 898 -6.57 -24.23 -36.45
C PHE A 898 -6.20 -24.72 -35.04
N ILE A 899 -6.40 -23.89 -34.01
CA ILE A 899 -6.13 -24.24 -32.61
C ILE A 899 -7.43 -24.76 -31.97
N PRO A 900 -7.45 -26.00 -31.44
CA PRO A 900 -8.59 -26.55 -30.69
C PRO A 900 -8.50 -26.29 -29.17
N TYR A 901 -7.30 -26.14 -28.63
CA TYR A 901 -7.02 -25.89 -27.21
C TYR A 901 -5.73 -25.05 -27.11
N ALA A 902 -5.70 -24.05 -26.24
CA ALA A 902 -4.46 -23.35 -25.86
C ALA A 902 -4.13 -23.66 -24.39
N ILE A 903 -2.88 -24.05 -24.09
CA ILE A 903 -2.45 -24.49 -22.76
C ILE A 903 -1.24 -23.68 -22.33
N PHE A 904 -1.34 -23.03 -21.16
CA PHE A 904 -0.32 -22.17 -20.57
C PHE A 904 0.28 -22.85 -19.33
N ASP A 905 1.56 -23.20 -19.38
CA ASP A 905 2.34 -23.64 -18.22
C ASP A 905 2.89 -22.40 -17.50
N THR A 906 2.76 -22.36 -16.17
CA THR A 906 3.07 -21.15 -15.36
C THR A 906 4.24 -21.38 -14.41
N PRO A 907 4.92 -20.30 -13.95
CA PRO A 907 6.10 -20.39 -13.10
C PRO A 907 5.97 -21.33 -11.90
N GLY A 908 7.06 -22.04 -11.60
CA GLY A 908 7.18 -22.95 -10.46
C GLY A 908 6.66 -22.34 -9.15
N GLN A 909 7.02 -21.08 -8.88
CA GLN A 909 6.49 -20.29 -7.77
C GLN A 909 5.15 -19.65 -8.12
N ILE A 910 4.06 -20.21 -7.59
CA ILE A 910 2.69 -19.77 -7.87
C ILE A 910 2.45 -18.29 -7.54
N GLU A 911 3.01 -17.80 -6.44
CA GLU A 911 2.80 -16.43 -5.95
C GLU A 911 3.25 -15.36 -6.95
N VAL A 912 4.32 -15.64 -7.70
CA VAL A 912 4.90 -14.71 -8.68
C VAL A 912 3.98 -14.53 -9.89
N PHE A 913 3.07 -15.49 -10.14
CA PHE A 913 2.02 -15.38 -11.16
C PHE A 913 0.70 -14.90 -10.56
N THR A 914 0.22 -15.50 -9.46
CA THR A 914 -1.12 -15.18 -8.94
C THR A 914 -1.21 -13.84 -8.25
N TRP A 915 -0.17 -13.41 -7.51
CA TRP A 915 -0.23 -12.16 -6.73
C TRP A 915 0.31 -10.94 -7.50
N SER A 916 1.04 -11.14 -8.59
CA SER A 916 1.63 -10.04 -9.38
C SER A 916 0.61 -9.32 -10.28
N ALA A 917 0.88 -8.05 -10.55
CA ALA A 917 0.11 -7.25 -11.50
C ALA A 917 0.22 -7.82 -12.93
N SER A 918 1.41 -8.27 -13.35
CA SER A 918 1.63 -8.85 -14.69
C SER A 918 0.89 -10.17 -14.90
N GLY A 919 0.89 -11.09 -13.92
CA GLY A 919 0.11 -12.32 -14.02
C GLY A 919 -1.40 -12.07 -13.99
N THR A 920 -1.86 -11.05 -13.26
CA THR A 920 -3.26 -10.58 -13.30
C THR A 920 -3.62 -10.05 -14.68
N VAL A 921 -2.84 -9.10 -15.23
CA VAL A 921 -3.06 -8.53 -16.58
C VAL A 921 -3.01 -9.60 -17.67
N ILE A 922 -2.09 -10.56 -17.61
CA ILE A 922 -2.03 -11.71 -18.54
C ILE A 922 -3.32 -12.55 -18.46
N THR A 923 -3.80 -12.82 -17.25
CA THR A 923 -5.01 -13.62 -17.02
C THR A 923 -6.27 -12.88 -17.52
N ASP A 924 -6.44 -11.61 -17.16
CA ASP A 924 -7.58 -10.79 -17.55
C ASP A 924 -7.61 -10.53 -19.07
N SER A 925 -6.44 -10.35 -19.70
CA SER A 925 -6.33 -10.14 -21.15
C SER A 925 -6.69 -11.41 -21.95
N LEU A 926 -6.33 -12.60 -21.45
CA LEU A 926 -6.81 -13.86 -22.02
C LEU A 926 -8.31 -14.03 -21.81
N ALA A 927 -8.78 -13.83 -20.58
CA ALA A 927 -10.17 -14.00 -20.17
C ALA A 927 -11.15 -13.07 -20.89
N SER A 928 -10.70 -11.90 -21.35
CA SER A 928 -11.51 -10.94 -22.10
C SER A 928 -11.76 -11.35 -23.56
N VAL A 929 -10.90 -12.21 -24.14
CA VAL A 929 -10.94 -12.57 -25.58
C VAL A 929 -11.26 -14.05 -25.80
N TYR A 930 -10.81 -14.92 -24.90
CA TYR A 930 -10.91 -16.38 -25.01
C TYR A 930 -11.62 -17.00 -23.79
N PRO A 931 -12.42 -18.08 -23.98
CA PRO A 931 -13.00 -18.85 -22.88
C PRO A 931 -11.88 -19.49 -22.05
N THR A 932 -11.53 -18.83 -20.94
CA THR A 932 -10.34 -19.11 -20.15
C THR A 932 -10.71 -19.75 -18.82
N MET A 933 -9.93 -20.74 -18.38
CA MET A 933 -10.17 -21.51 -17.17
C MET A 933 -8.87 -21.90 -16.46
N VAL A 934 -8.96 -22.16 -15.16
CA VAL A 934 -7.83 -22.43 -14.28
C VAL A 934 -7.83 -23.90 -13.82
N ALA A 935 -6.76 -24.63 -14.15
CA ALA A 935 -6.48 -25.95 -13.59
C ALA A 935 -5.49 -25.82 -12.42
N TYR A 936 -5.94 -26.09 -11.19
CA TYR A 936 -5.09 -26.07 -10.00
C TYR A 936 -4.51 -27.46 -9.71
N VAL A 937 -3.24 -27.67 -10.07
CA VAL A 937 -2.53 -28.94 -9.92
C VAL A 937 -2.02 -29.10 -8.48
N MET A 938 -2.64 -30.00 -7.73
CA MET A 938 -2.27 -30.40 -6.37
C MET A 938 -1.39 -31.66 -6.36
N ASP A 939 -0.54 -31.78 -5.35
CA ASP A 939 0.29 -32.95 -5.07
C ASP A 939 -0.41 -33.90 -4.07
N SER A 940 -1.10 -34.93 -4.57
CA SER A 940 -1.83 -35.89 -3.70
C SER A 940 -0.95 -36.50 -2.61
N ALA A 941 0.23 -36.99 -2.97
CA ALA A 941 1.17 -37.65 -2.06
C ALA A 941 1.69 -36.76 -0.91
N ARG A 942 1.56 -35.42 -1.01
CA ARG A 942 1.86 -34.47 0.07
C ARG A 942 0.62 -33.97 0.81
N SER A 943 -0.54 -33.98 0.16
CA SER A 943 -1.85 -33.64 0.74
C SER A 943 -2.49 -34.81 1.50
N THR A 944 -1.73 -35.83 1.91
CA THR A 944 -2.20 -36.95 2.77
C THR A 944 -2.31 -36.56 4.25
N ASN A 945 -1.77 -35.40 4.65
CA ASN A 945 -2.00 -34.81 5.96
C ASN A 945 -3.19 -33.81 5.88
N PRO A 946 -4.24 -33.93 6.72
CA PRO A 946 -5.40 -33.04 6.71
C PRO A 946 -5.08 -31.54 6.78
N THR A 947 -4.09 -31.15 7.56
CA THR A 947 -3.68 -29.73 7.71
C THR A 947 -3.04 -29.18 6.43
N THR A 948 -2.30 -30.03 5.70
CA THR A 948 -1.68 -29.69 4.42
C THR A 948 -2.72 -29.68 3.29
N PHE A 949 -3.67 -30.62 3.31
CA PHE A 949 -4.82 -30.61 2.41
C PHE A 949 -5.65 -29.33 2.58
N MET A 950 -6.02 -29.00 3.82
CA MET A 950 -6.74 -27.76 4.16
C MET A 950 -6.00 -26.51 3.67
N SER A 951 -4.69 -26.41 3.96
CA SER A 951 -3.87 -25.28 3.53
C SER A 951 -3.91 -25.11 2.00
N ASN A 952 -3.82 -26.22 1.26
CA ASN A 952 -3.88 -26.21 -0.20
C ASN A 952 -5.30 -25.91 -0.76
N MET A 953 -6.36 -26.29 -0.04
CA MET A 953 -7.74 -25.91 -0.37
C MET A 953 -8.01 -24.42 -0.12
N LEU A 954 -7.48 -23.84 0.95
CA LEU A 954 -7.53 -22.40 1.22
C LEU A 954 -6.79 -21.60 0.12
N TYR A 955 -5.63 -22.08 -0.34
CA TYR A 955 -4.95 -21.49 -1.50
C TYR A 955 -5.78 -21.62 -2.79
N ALA A 956 -6.41 -22.77 -3.05
CA ALA A 956 -7.29 -22.96 -4.20
C ALA A 956 -8.49 -21.99 -4.19
N CYS A 957 -9.15 -21.86 -3.03
CA CYS A 957 -10.25 -20.92 -2.80
C CYS A 957 -9.82 -19.46 -3.01
N SER A 958 -8.67 -19.05 -2.47
CA SER A 958 -8.09 -17.72 -2.69
C SER A 958 -7.85 -17.40 -4.17
N ILE A 959 -7.39 -18.39 -4.95
CA ILE A 959 -7.17 -18.25 -6.40
C ILE A 959 -8.49 -18.13 -7.16
N LEU A 960 -9.52 -18.90 -6.79
CA LEU A 960 -10.87 -18.76 -7.38
C LEU A 960 -11.40 -17.34 -7.14
N TYR A 961 -11.42 -16.85 -5.89
CA TYR A 961 -11.94 -15.50 -5.60
C TYR A 961 -11.15 -14.38 -6.28
N ARG A 962 -9.83 -14.54 -6.46
CA ARG A 962 -9.00 -13.55 -7.15
C ARG A 962 -9.18 -13.55 -8.67
N THR A 963 -9.17 -14.72 -9.31
CA THR A 963 -9.27 -14.83 -10.78
C THR A 963 -10.71 -14.75 -11.29
N LYS A 964 -11.67 -15.18 -10.48
CA LYS A 964 -13.11 -15.31 -10.79
C LYS A 964 -13.43 -16.21 -12.00
N LEU A 965 -12.44 -16.93 -12.54
CA LEU A 965 -12.59 -17.81 -13.70
C LEU A 965 -13.15 -19.17 -13.31
N PRO A 966 -13.76 -19.92 -14.26
CA PRO A 966 -14.03 -21.33 -14.09
C PRO A 966 -12.78 -22.09 -13.66
N PHE A 967 -12.92 -22.87 -12.58
CA PHE A 967 -11.80 -23.39 -11.81
C PHE A 967 -12.02 -24.88 -11.52
N PHE A 968 -10.98 -25.69 -11.67
CA PHE A 968 -11.02 -27.08 -11.25
C PHE A 968 -9.70 -27.57 -10.64
N VAL A 969 -9.79 -28.47 -9.67
CA VAL A 969 -8.64 -29.05 -8.98
C VAL A 969 -8.21 -30.35 -9.66
N VAL A 970 -6.92 -30.46 -9.96
CA VAL A 970 -6.31 -31.70 -10.48
C VAL A 970 -5.50 -32.33 -9.35
N LEU A 971 -5.99 -33.43 -8.80
CA LEU A 971 -5.29 -34.24 -7.80
C LEU A 971 -4.26 -35.11 -8.54
N ASN A 972 -3.07 -34.57 -8.75
CA ASN A 972 -2.00 -35.21 -9.52
C ASN A 972 -1.18 -36.19 -8.67
N LYS A 973 -0.44 -37.08 -9.34
CA LYS A 973 0.36 -38.18 -8.77
C LYS A 973 -0.48 -39.30 -8.13
N ALA A 974 -1.66 -39.56 -8.68
CA ALA A 974 -2.51 -40.70 -8.30
C ALA A 974 -1.81 -42.08 -8.44
N ASP A 975 -0.66 -42.16 -9.12
CA ASP A 975 0.21 -43.34 -9.17
C ASP A 975 1.10 -43.55 -7.93
N VAL A 976 1.10 -42.60 -6.98
CA VAL A 976 1.86 -42.65 -5.73
C VAL A 976 0.94 -42.70 -4.50
N ALA A 977 -0.15 -41.93 -4.52
CA ALA A 977 -1.19 -41.96 -3.49
C ALA A 977 -2.56 -41.85 -4.17
N ASP A 978 -3.44 -42.83 -3.94
CA ASP A 978 -4.79 -42.82 -4.47
C ASP A 978 -5.62 -41.70 -3.81
N PRO A 979 -6.16 -40.72 -4.55
CA PRO A 979 -6.80 -39.54 -3.95
C PRO A 979 -8.22 -39.77 -3.42
N THR A 980 -8.66 -41.02 -3.25
CA THR A 980 -9.98 -41.37 -2.68
C THR A 980 -10.21 -40.71 -1.31
N TYR A 981 -9.21 -40.71 -0.43
CA TYR A 981 -9.30 -40.05 0.89
C TYR A 981 -9.65 -38.55 0.78
N ALA A 982 -9.11 -37.83 -0.22
CA ALA A 982 -9.38 -36.41 -0.43
C ALA A 982 -10.80 -36.18 -0.98
N VAL A 983 -11.32 -37.12 -1.78
CA VAL A 983 -12.71 -37.10 -2.25
C VAL A 983 -13.69 -37.38 -1.11
N GLU A 984 -13.32 -38.24 -0.16
CA GLU A 984 -14.10 -38.41 1.07
C GLU A 984 -14.06 -37.14 1.92
N TRP A 985 -12.90 -36.52 2.16
CA TRP A 985 -12.79 -35.29 2.94
C TRP A 985 -13.51 -34.06 2.34
N MET A 986 -13.72 -34.01 1.01
CA MET A 986 -14.52 -32.96 0.36
C MET A 986 -16.03 -33.24 0.34
N ARG A 987 -16.49 -34.40 0.83
CA ARG A 987 -17.90 -34.83 0.81
C ARG A 987 -18.45 -35.24 2.17
N ASP A 988 -17.56 -35.60 3.09
CA ASP A 988 -17.85 -36.19 4.39
C ASP A 988 -17.00 -35.46 5.44
N PHE A 989 -17.63 -34.43 6.00
CA PHE A 989 -17.05 -33.55 7.00
C PHE A 989 -16.71 -34.29 8.30
N GLU A 990 -17.49 -35.31 8.68
CA GLU A 990 -17.23 -36.13 9.88
C GLU A 990 -15.97 -36.98 9.72
N LYS A 991 -15.72 -37.54 8.53
CA LYS A 991 -14.43 -38.20 8.22
C LYS A 991 -13.26 -37.25 8.21
N PHE A 992 -13.43 -36.02 7.71
CA PHE A 992 -12.37 -35.02 7.75
C PHE A 992 -12.04 -34.58 9.19
N GLN A 993 -13.04 -34.39 10.04
CA GLN A 993 -12.83 -34.14 11.48
C GLN A 993 -12.15 -35.32 12.18
N SER A 994 -12.60 -36.55 11.91
CA SER A 994 -11.98 -37.75 12.47
C SER A 994 -10.48 -37.84 12.14
N ALA A 995 -10.12 -37.56 10.88
CA ALA A 995 -8.73 -37.54 10.44
C ALA A 995 -7.91 -36.38 11.07
N LEU A 996 -8.53 -35.25 11.42
CA LEU A 996 -7.87 -34.16 12.16
C LEU A 996 -7.60 -34.53 13.61
N ASP A 997 -8.56 -35.19 14.27
CA ASP A 997 -8.45 -35.54 15.69
C ASP A 997 -7.48 -36.72 15.93
N GLU A 998 -7.30 -37.61 14.93
CA GLU A 998 -6.17 -38.56 14.88
C GLU A 998 -4.80 -37.86 14.81
N ASN A 999 -4.72 -36.67 14.20
CA ASN A 999 -3.48 -35.89 14.05
C ASN A 999 -3.25 -34.95 15.24
N ALA A 1000 -2.91 -35.53 16.39
CA ALA A 1000 -2.31 -34.91 17.59
C ALA A 1000 -2.71 -33.44 17.89
N SER A 1001 -3.64 -33.26 18.82
CA SER A 1001 -4.27 -31.97 19.20
C SER A 1001 -3.34 -30.76 19.23
N SER A 1002 -3.44 -29.93 18.19
CA SER A 1002 -2.81 -28.61 18.07
C SER A 1002 -3.89 -27.54 17.96
N PHE A 1003 -3.59 -26.31 18.36
CA PHE A 1003 -4.43 -25.12 18.07
C PHE A 1003 -4.76 -24.99 16.57
N MET A 1004 -3.87 -25.51 15.72
CA MET A 1004 -4.07 -25.57 14.27
C MET A 1004 -5.26 -26.47 13.87
N ASN A 1005 -5.62 -27.47 14.67
CA ASN A 1005 -6.76 -28.36 14.42
C ASN A 1005 -8.08 -27.64 14.69
N ASP A 1006 -8.17 -26.86 15.77
CA ASP A 1006 -9.37 -26.06 16.08
C ASP A 1006 -9.61 -24.97 15.03
N LEU A 1007 -8.56 -24.27 14.61
CA LEU A 1007 -8.63 -23.32 13.49
C LEU A 1007 -9.05 -24.03 12.19
N THR A 1008 -8.50 -25.22 11.91
CA THR A 1008 -8.87 -26.02 10.74
C THR A 1008 -10.34 -26.46 10.80
N ARG A 1009 -10.86 -26.84 11.98
CA ARG A 1009 -12.26 -27.24 12.19
C ARG A 1009 -13.21 -26.09 11.87
N SER A 1010 -12.89 -24.87 12.33
CA SER A 1010 -13.63 -23.65 12.00
C SER A 1010 -13.57 -23.29 10.51
N LEU A 1011 -12.39 -23.41 9.87
CA LEU A 1011 -12.22 -23.10 8.44
C LEU A 1011 -12.89 -24.13 7.53
N SER A 1012 -12.97 -25.40 7.92
CA SER A 1012 -13.68 -26.43 7.13
C SER A 1012 -15.19 -26.17 7.01
N LEU A 1013 -15.84 -25.59 8.04
CA LEU A 1013 -17.26 -25.21 7.96
C LEU A 1013 -17.51 -24.12 6.89
N VAL A 1014 -16.58 -23.19 6.72
CA VAL A 1014 -16.67 -22.15 5.69
C VAL A 1014 -16.49 -22.74 4.29
N LEU A 1015 -15.57 -23.70 4.15
CA LEU A 1015 -15.21 -24.31 2.87
C LEU A 1015 -16.18 -25.38 2.36
N ASP A 1016 -17.12 -25.86 3.17
CA ASP A 1016 -18.14 -26.81 2.74
C ASP A 1016 -18.95 -26.27 1.53
N SER A 1017 -19.38 -25.01 1.63
CA SER A 1017 -20.03 -24.25 0.54
C SER A 1017 -19.16 -24.07 -0.72
N PHE A 1018 -17.84 -24.12 -0.57
CA PHE A 1018 -16.88 -24.07 -1.68
C PHE A 1018 -16.72 -25.46 -2.30
N TYR A 1019 -16.71 -26.55 -1.52
CA TYR A 1019 -16.61 -27.92 -2.01
C TYR A 1019 -17.84 -28.37 -2.82
N GLU A 1020 -19.06 -27.96 -2.44
CA GLU A 1020 -20.28 -28.24 -3.23
C GLU A 1020 -20.15 -27.84 -4.71
N ASN A 1021 -19.48 -26.71 -4.96
CA ASN A 1021 -19.34 -26.09 -6.27
C ASN A 1021 -18.02 -26.45 -6.98
N LEU A 1022 -17.15 -27.25 -6.35
CA LEU A 1022 -15.79 -27.47 -6.81
C LEU A 1022 -15.69 -28.63 -7.81
N ASN A 1023 -15.39 -28.29 -9.08
CA ASN A 1023 -14.96 -29.27 -10.06
C ASN A 1023 -13.59 -29.87 -9.67
N TRP A 1024 -13.45 -31.19 -9.64
CA TRP A 1024 -12.17 -31.88 -9.37
C TRP A 1024 -11.98 -33.11 -10.25
N VAL A 1025 -10.71 -33.50 -10.47
CA VAL A 1025 -10.30 -34.70 -11.24
C VAL A 1025 -9.09 -35.37 -10.60
N SER A 1026 -9.10 -36.71 -10.53
CA SER A 1026 -7.93 -37.53 -10.20
C SER A 1026 -7.05 -37.75 -11.43
N ALA A 1027 -5.73 -37.54 -11.34
CA ALA A 1027 -4.83 -37.72 -12.48
C ALA A 1027 -3.43 -38.23 -12.11
N SER A 1028 -2.76 -38.86 -13.08
CA SER A 1028 -1.31 -39.07 -13.02
C SER A 1028 -0.65 -38.64 -14.33
N ALA A 1029 0.15 -37.57 -14.27
CA ALA A 1029 1.00 -37.14 -15.38
C ALA A 1029 2.01 -38.22 -15.85
N LYS A 1030 2.30 -39.22 -15.01
CA LYS A 1030 3.26 -40.30 -15.28
C LYS A 1030 2.63 -41.50 -16.00
N THR A 1031 1.42 -41.91 -15.62
CA THR A 1031 0.71 -43.03 -16.28
C THR A 1031 -0.18 -42.56 -17.44
N GLY A 1032 -0.79 -41.38 -17.32
CA GLY A 1032 -1.85 -40.90 -18.23
C GLY A 1032 -3.27 -41.20 -17.73
N GLN A 1033 -3.42 -41.80 -16.55
CA GLN A 1033 -4.71 -41.99 -15.88
C GLN A 1033 -5.40 -40.64 -15.60
N GLY A 1034 -6.72 -40.58 -15.79
CA GLY A 1034 -7.56 -39.41 -15.52
C GLY A 1034 -7.71 -38.40 -16.66
N PHE A 1035 -6.87 -38.42 -17.69
CA PHE A 1035 -6.85 -37.37 -18.72
C PHE A 1035 -8.11 -37.33 -19.62
N ASP A 1036 -8.90 -38.40 -19.67
CA ASP A 1036 -10.22 -38.39 -20.31
C ASP A 1036 -11.31 -37.72 -19.46
N GLU A 1037 -11.12 -37.61 -18.16
CA GLU A 1037 -12.01 -36.88 -17.24
C GLU A 1037 -11.64 -35.40 -17.20
N VAL A 1038 -10.34 -35.08 -17.23
CA VAL A 1038 -9.82 -33.71 -17.43
C VAL A 1038 -10.46 -33.06 -18.65
N LEU A 1039 -10.53 -33.77 -19.79
CA LEU A 1039 -11.15 -33.22 -21.01
C LEU A 1039 -12.67 -32.99 -20.88
N LYS A 1040 -13.39 -33.81 -20.10
CA LYS A 1040 -14.83 -33.59 -19.82
C LYS A 1040 -15.04 -32.37 -18.92
N VAL A 1041 -14.20 -32.20 -17.90
CA VAL A 1041 -14.27 -31.05 -16.99
C VAL A 1041 -13.86 -29.76 -17.69
N ILE A 1042 -12.88 -29.79 -18.60
CA ILE A 1042 -12.57 -28.64 -19.46
C ILE A 1042 -13.79 -28.20 -20.27
N GLU A 1043 -14.53 -29.12 -20.89
CA GLU A 1043 -15.73 -28.73 -21.65
C GLU A 1043 -16.87 -28.23 -20.74
N LYS A 1044 -17.01 -28.76 -19.51
CA LYS A 1044 -17.94 -28.22 -18.50
C LYS A 1044 -17.56 -26.78 -18.13
N CYS A 1045 -16.29 -26.53 -17.81
CA CYS A 1045 -15.78 -25.20 -17.46
C CYS A 1045 -15.83 -24.21 -18.63
N ARG A 1046 -15.74 -24.70 -19.87
CA ARG A 1046 -15.99 -23.88 -21.08
C ARG A 1046 -17.44 -23.38 -21.12
N MET A 1047 -18.43 -24.20 -20.76
CA MET A 1047 -19.82 -23.76 -20.67
C MET A 1047 -20.04 -22.79 -19.50
N GLU A 1048 -19.44 -23.07 -18.33
CA GLU A 1048 -19.49 -22.19 -17.14
C GLU A 1048 -18.95 -20.78 -17.43
N TYR A 1049 -17.91 -20.65 -18.28
CA TYR A 1049 -17.40 -19.35 -18.74
C TYR A 1049 -18.48 -18.51 -19.45
N TRP A 1050 -19.22 -19.12 -20.38
CA TRP A 1050 -20.24 -18.40 -21.17
C TRP A 1050 -21.51 -18.10 -20.39
N THR A 1051 -21.90 -18.97 -19.44
CA THR A 1051 -23.14 -18.80 -18.67
C THR A 1051 -22.99 -17.93 -17.43
N VAL A 1052 -21.80 -17.88 -16.80
CA VAL A 1052 -21.57 -17.16 -15.54
C VAL A 1052 -20.57 -16.01 -15.70
N TYR A 1053 -19.37 -16.29 -16.20
CA TYR A 1053 -18.27 -15.32 -16.20
C TYR A 1053 -18.51 -14.15 -17.17
N LYS A 1054 -18.84 -14.43 -18.43
CA LYS A 1054 -19.02 -13.38 -19.44
C LYS A 1054 -20.16 -12.41 -19.11
N PRO A 1055 -21.37 -12.85 -18.67
CA PRO A 1055 -22.42 -11.93 -18.23
C PRO A 1055 -22.00 -11.03 -17.06
N MET A 1056 -21.29 -11.58 -16.07
CA MET A 1056 -20.75 -10.80 -14.93
C MET A 1056 -19.77 -9.72 -15.42
N CYS A 1057 -18.83 -10.06 -16.30
CA CYS A 1057 -17.88 -9.10 -16.86
C CYS A 1057 -18.57 -8.01 -17.70
N GLU A 1058 -19.59 -8.37 -18.49
CA GLU A 1058 -20.38 -7.38 -19.23
C GLU A 1058 -21.19 -6.46 -18.32
N GLN A 1059 -21.72 -6.95 -17.20
CA GLN A 1059 -22.41 -6.12 -16.22
C GLN A 1059 -21.46 -5.10 -15.58
N VAL A 1060 -20.31 -5.55 -15.05
CA VAL A 1060 -19.30 -4.68 -14.44
C VAL A 1060 -18.73 -3.66 -15.44
N ALA A 1061 -18.63 -4.01 -16.73
CA ALA A 1061 -18.26 -3.06 -17.78
C ALA A 1061 -19.33 -1.97 -17.98
N ARG A 1062 -20.62 -2.33 -18.00
CA ARG A 1062 -21.74 -1.38 -18.14
C ARG A 1062 -21.84 -0.43 -16.94
N GLU A 1063 -21.69 -0.97 -15.73
CA GLU A 1063 -21.67 -0.20 -14.48
C GLU A 1063 -20.56 0.86 -14.52
N ARG A 1064 -19.32 0.46 -14.84
CA ARG A 1064 -18.19 1.40 -14.99
C ARG A 1064 -18.37 2.43 -16.09
N THR A 1065 -19.04 2.10 -17.19
CA THR A 1065 -19.34 3.10 -18.23
C THR A 1065 -20.39 4.11 -17.77
N ALA A 1066 -21.38 3.69 -16.97
CA ALA A 1066 -22.37 4.60 -16.39
C ALA A 1066 -21.71 5.54 -15.38
N GLU A 1067 -20.91 5.01 -14.44
CA GLU A 1067 -20.08 5.82 -13.51
C GLU A 1067 -19.23 6.85 -14.28
N SER A 1068 -18.56 6.40 -15.36
CA SER A 1068 -17.71 7.25 -16.22
C SER A 1068 -18.47 8.25 -17.12
N GLU A 1069 -19.80 8.18 -17.18
CA GLU A 1069 -20.65 9.14 -17.86
C GLU A 1069 -21.28 10.11 -16.85
N GLU A 1070 -21.69 9.62 -15.68
CA GLU A 1070 -22.12 10.47 -14.54
C GLU A 1070 -20.99 11.42 -14.10
N ASP A 1071 -19.75 10.93 -13.92
CA ASP A 1071 -18.59 11.77 -13.59
C ASP A 1071 -18.35 12.88 -14.63
N LYS A 1072 -18.56 12.60 -15.93
CA LYS A 1072 -18.43 13.61 -17.00
C LYS A 1072 -19.56 14.63 -16.96
N ILE A 1073 -20.79 14.20 -16.66
CA ILE A 1073 -21.94 15.08 -16.52
C ILE A 1073 -21.72 16.01 -15.31
N VAL A 1074 -21.27 15.48 -14.16
CA VAL A 1074 -20.93 16.26 -12.96
C VAL A 1074 -19.77 17.22 -13.24
N GLY A 1075 -18.71 16.79 -13.93
CA GLY A 1075 -17.58 17.64 -14.33
C GLY A 1075 -17.97 18.76 -15.31
N THR A 1076 -18.92 18.50 -16.22
CA THR A 1076 -19.42 19.52 -17.15
C THR A 1076 -20.31 20.54 -16.42
N LEU A 1077 -21.16 20.07 -15.50
CA LEU A 1077 -22.01 20.92 -14.66
C LEU A 1077 -21.22 21.80 -13.68
N THR A 1078 -20.06 21.36 -13.19
CA THR A 1078 -19.17 22.20 -12.37
C THR A 1078 -18.39 23.20 -13.21
N ALA A 1079 -17.89 22.82 -14.39
CA ALA A 1079 -17.28 23.76 -15.33
C ALA A 1079 -18.26 24.87 -15.77
N GLU A 1080 -19.52 24.54 -16.09
CA GLU A 1080 -20.55 25.53 -16.40
C GLU A 1080 -20.87 26.46 -15.22
N LYS A 1081 -20.83 25.95 -13.97
CA LYS A 1081 -21.03 26.78 -12.77
C LYS A 1081 -19.89 27.78 -12.58
N LEU A 1082 -18.64 27.33 -12.74
CA LEU A 1082 -17.46 28.21 -12.65
C LEU A 1082 -17.50 29.33 -13.70
N ALA A 1083 -17.76 29.01 -14.97
CA ALA A 1083 -17.89 30.02 -16.03
C ALA A 1083 -19.04 31.02 -15.76
N LYS A 1084 -20.13 30.59 -15.12
CA LYS A 1084 -21.25 31.47 -14.71
C LYS A 1084 -20.97 32.29 -13.44
N MET A 1085 -19.89 32.00 -12.71
CA MET A 1085 -19.39 32.81 -11.60
C MET A 1085 -18.38 33.84 -12.07
N GLU A 1086 -17.40 33.45 -12.89
CA GLU A 1086 -16.39 34.39 -13.45
C GLU A 1086 -17.04 35.56 -14.23
N ILE A 1087 -18.10 35.29 -15.01
CA ILE A 1087 -18.84 36.34 -15.74
C ILE A 1087 -19.54 37.33 -14.79
N ARG A 1088 -19.86 36.96 -13.55
CA ARG A 1088 -20.55 37.83 -12.58
C ARG A 1088 -19.64 38.79 -11.83
N GLU A 1089 -18.35 38.52 -11.75
CA GLU A 1089 -17.40 39.39 -11.03
C GLU A 1089 -16.93 40.59 -11.88
N VAL A 1090 -17.10 40.54 -13.21
CA VAL A 1090 -16.64 41.59 -14.14
C VAL A 1090 -17.60 42.78 -14.22
N ASP A 1091 -18.92 42.56 -14.15
CA ASP A 1091 -19.94 43.63 -14.26
C ASP A 1091 -20.20 44.36 -12.91
N GLY A 1092 -19.55 43.93 -11.82
CA GLY A 1092 -19.89 44.30 -10.44
C GLY A 1092 -19.33 45.63 -9.91
N ASN A 1093 -19.11 46.66 -10.73
CA ASN A 1093 -18.47 47.91 -10.26
C ASN A 1093 -19.06 49.18 -10.92
N GLY A 1094 -20.22 49.63 -10.43
CA GLY A 1094 -20.88 50.82 -10.96
C GLY A 1094 -22.04 51.36 -10.09
N HIS A 1095 -21.84 52.56 -9.55
CA HIS A 1095 -22.80 53.42 -8.85
C HIS A 1095 -23.22 53.03 -7.41
N ALA A 1096 -23.54 54.07 -6.64
CA ALA A 1096 -23.89 54.02 -5.23
C ALA A 1096 -25.11 54.93 -4.98
N GLU A 1097 -25.94 54.54 -4.01
CA GLU A 1097 -26.72 55.40 -3.10
C GLU A 1097 -27.07 54.60 -1.84
#